data_AF-A0A368JIW4-F1
#
_entry.id   AF-A0A368JIW4-F1
#
_cell.length_a   1.000
_cell.length_b   1.000
_cell.length_c   1.000
_cell.angle_alpha   90.00
_cell.angle_beta   90.00
_cell.angle_gamma   90.00
#
_symmetry.space_group_name_H-M   'P 1'
#
loop_
_entity.id
_entity.type
_entity.pdbx_description
1 polymer ?
#
loop_
_entity_poly.entity_id
_entity_poly.type
_entity_poly.pdbx_seq_one_letter_code
_entity_poly.pdbx_strand_id
1 'polypeptide(L)'
;MPAHYPIFSTSLSAYRPVIWLAQPVYTRYNQLRDLLRSRLGESYAQLLAEPLIPPPYEQTRTEARWFSDSFRQGTPLPNLIPPDRARVSQLLDAQLSAIRQLADELERTSQTENQQLGTLLRLAVEIPGPECVLTNGDQAVLVLWGFESDRSRQERFRVNQYLKHQIPEPPAVPPVVPLATPTNPALTSNPTPPPVPVQPVADTVKTRRWWWDWRWPRWFWWRRQTDGPVGCGCIGWLLGLLLLLLLLGLLYWFWPAQWGRPVGVGVPGVETGAGEMPESGRTLSPHLPDRPQGIVAPVDSAQIITNPQDSLQRPIIGNRLNVFLKKEVNLVAFVNKVKASYTDNELQIVAFDTTLNALQVQIPTDQRDVWRDRLQKMPEVYLVFDESLFQSSGLPNDPDLANRTKNWYFEAIGAFEAWNITRGSDQVTVAVLDGGFDTGHPELQNQIVQARNMTAESGKINTDSPMGGRHGTHVAATIAGRAGNAAGTSGIAPNCRVMAVQVGTDKPSTLAIVFGLQYAIKNGARVISLSLGRSIPAAAAAKLAAMPEARQNALLASYQQSPAYQTERQLFETLFGEASRNGVVIVKATGNENIPAGFDPMNDTPYTINVSADGPPNQAGEVERASFSNYGPLSTVSAPGVQIYNAVPGGGYDYMSGTSMATPIVAGGVALMCSLRPDLSPDRIRAILVKTGNSHLGGSGKHIGPLIQLHKALEACRLEPKDACAATLDSLKREIAKLKRQP
;
A
#
# COMPACT_ATOMS: atom_id res chain seq x y z
N MET A 1 -14.08 -2.29 -2.02
CA MET A 1 -15.05 -3.32 -1.62
C MET A 1 -16.41 -2.65 -1.50
N PRO A 2 -17.52 -3.39 -1.59
CA PRO A 2 -18.81 -2.92 -1.12
C PRO A 2 -18.74 -2.39 0.31
N ALA A 3 -19.70 -1.55 0.72
CA ALA A 3 -19.82 -1.08 2.10
C ALA A 3 -20.35 -2.20 3.01
N HIS A 4 -19.50 -3.20 3.29
CA HIS A 4 -19.75 -4.19 4.34
C HIS A 4 -19.68 -3.47 5.69
N TYR A 5 -20.77 -3.53 6.47
CA TYR A 5 -20.78 -3.09 7.87
C TYR A 5 -20.40 -4.27 8.75
N PRO A 6 -19.57 -4.09 9.80
CA PRO A 6 -19.12 -5.19 10.63
C PRO A 6 -20.30 -5.80 11.38
N ILE A 7 -20.55 -7.09 11.14
CA ILE A 7 -21.60 -7.86 11.83
C ILE A 7 -21.18 -8.16 13.28
N PHE A 8 -19.88 -8.11 13.55
CA PHE A 8 -19.24 -8.34 14.83
C PHE A 8 -18.01 -7.43 14.96
N SER A 9 -17.79 -6.89 16.15
CA SER A 9 -16.56 -6.23 16.59
C SER A 9 -16.29 -6.69 18.02
N THR A 10 -15.09 -7.15 18.35
CA THR A 10 -14.79 -7.62 19.71
C THR A 10 -13.33 -7.44 20.10
N SER A 11 -13.08 -7.48 21.41
CA SER A 11 -11.72 -7.46 21.95
C SER A 11 -11.04 -8.81 21.80
N LEU A 12 -9.92 -8.84 21.08
CA LEU A 12 -9.01 -9.99 21.01
C LEU A 12 -8.24 -10.22 22.32
N SER A 13 -8.38 -9.37 23.35
CA SER A 13 -7.68 -9.54 24.64
C SER A 13 -8.01 -10.84 25.40
N ALA A 14 -9.04 -11.58 24.98
CA ALA A 14 -9.40 -12.91 25.51
C ALA A 14 -9.03 -14.08 24.58
N TYR A 15 -8.36 -13.79 23.46
CA TYR A 15 -8.10 -14.71 22.34
C TYR A 15 -6.63 -14.68 21.93
N ARG A 16 -6.02 -15.86 21.74
CA ARG A 16 -4.65 -16.02 21.26
C ARG A 16 -4.67 -16.38 19.77
N PRO A 17 -3.83 -15.80 18.91
CA PRO A 17 -3.71 -16.28 17.54
C PRO A 17 -3.18 -17.71 17.56
N VAL A 18 -3.79 -18.60 16.77
CA VAL A 18 -3.14 -19.88 16.46
C VAL A 18 -1.91 -19.56 15.62
N ILE A 19 -0.72 -20.06 16.01
CA ILE A 19 0.54 -19.66 15.38
C ILE A 19 0.58 -20.21 13.93
N TRP A 20 0.39 -19.33 12.95
CA TRP A 20 0.32 -19.68 11.54
C TRP A 20 1.63 -19.42 10.80
N LEU A 21 2.04 -20.38 9.96
CA LEU A 21 3.27 -20.34 9.18
C LEU A 21 3.20 -19.27 8.07
N ALA A 22 3.71 -18.08 8.38
CA ALA A 22 4.11 -16.99 7.47
C ALA A 22 3.08 -16.42 6.46
N GLN A 23 1.89 -17.01 6.30
CA GLN A 23 0.86 -16.51 5.39
C GLN A 23 -0.19 -15.64 6.09
N PRO A 24 -0.71 -14.58 5.42
CA PRO A 24 -1.84 -13.79 5.91
C PRO A 24 -3.07 -14.65 6.23
N VAL A 25 -3.78 -14.28 7.30
CA VAL A 25 -5.05 -14.93 7.70
C VAL A 25 -6.04 -14.94 6.54
N TYR A 26 -6.10 -13.86 5.75
CA TYR A 26 -6.93 -13.73 4.56
C TYR A 26 -6.62 -14.76 3.45
N THR A 27 -5.36 -15.16 3.28
CA THR A 27 -4.99 -16.19 2.28
C THR A 27 -5.57 -17.55 2.68
N ARG A 28 -5.52 -17.89 3.98
CA ARG A 28 -6.13 -19.12 4.51
C ARG A 28 -7.66 -19.05 4.54
N TYR A 29 -8.26 -17.86 4.68
CA TYR A 29 -9.72 -17.68 4.61
C TYR A 29 -10.28 -18.15 3.27
N ASN A 30 -9.72 -17.64 2.17
CA ASN A 30 -10.21 -17.94 0.83
C ASN A 30 -9.97 -19.41 0.48
N GLN A 31 -8.82 -19.98 0.86
CA GLN A 31 -8.57 -21.43 0.74
C GLN A 31 -9.65 -22.27 1.45
N LEU A 32 -10.03 -21.93 2.69
CA LEU A 32 -11.07 -22.67 3.43
C LEU A 32 -12.48 -22.44 2.86
N ARG A 33 -12.83 -21.22 2.41
CA ARG A 33 -14.13 -20.97 1.76
C ARG A 33 -14.25 -21.67 0.42
N ASP A 34 -13.21 -21.65 -0.42
CA ASP A 34 -13.23 -22.34 -1.71
C ASP A 34 -13.20 -23.87 -1.55
N LEU A 35 -12.52 -24.39 -0.53
CA LEU A 35 -12.58 -25.80 -0.14
C LEU A 35 -14.02 -26.18 0.29
N LEU A 36 -14.65 -25.42 1.18
CA LEU A 36 -16.04 -25.67 1.61
C LEU A 36 -17.03 -25.54 0.44
N ARG A 37 -16.89 -24.51 -0.39
CA ARG A 37 -17.69 -24.24 -1.59
C ARG A 37 -17.62 -25.39 -2.60
N SER A 38 -16.42 -25.92 -2.85
CA SER A 38 -16.20 -26.97 -3.84
C SER A 38 -16.50 -28.38 -3.33
N ARG A 39 -16.40 -28.64 -2.02
CA ARG A 39 -16.61 -29.97 -1.41
C ARG A 39 -18.00 -30.18 -0.82
N LEU A 40 -18.64 -29.14 -0.27
CA LEU A 40 -19.92 -29.22 0.46
C LEU A 40 -20.98 -28.23 -0.05
N GLY A 41 -20.57 -27.12 -0.67
CA GLY A 41 -21.46 -26.13 -1.32
C GLY A 41 -21.45 -24.74 -0.68
N GLU A 42 -22.10 -23.78 -1.34
CA GLU A 42 -22.03 -22.35 -0.96
C GLU A 42 -22.54 -22.08 0.47
N SER A 43 -23.59 -22.78 0.92
CA SER A 43 -24.13 -22.65 2.28
C SER A 43 -23.16 -23.06 3.39
N TYR A 44 -22.12 -23.85 3.07
CA TYR A 44 -21.02 -24.18 3.97
C TYR A 44 -19.90 -23.13 3.87
N ALA A 45 -19.62 -22.61 2.68
CA ALA A 45 -18.66 -21.52 2.50
C ALA A 45 -19.13 -20.19 3.12
N GLN A 46 -20.45 -19.97 3.19
CA GLN A 46 -21.09 -18.82 3.84
C GLN A 46 -21.09 -18.91 5.39
N LEU A 47 -20.76 -20.08 5.96
CA LEU A 47 -20.68 -20.28 7.40
C LEU A 47 -19.46 -19.58 8.03
N LEU A 48 -18.40 -19.29 7.26
CA LEU A 48 -17.20 -18.60 7.76
C LEU A 48 -17.28 -17.09 7.47
N ALA A 49 -17.30 -16.27 8.52
CA ALA A 49 -17.32 -14.81 8.38
C ALA A 49 -15.95 -14.23 7.98
N GLU A 50 -15.95 -13.18 7.17
CA GLU A 50 -14.74 -12.56 6.61
C GLU A 50 -14.08 -11.65 7.64
N PRO A 51 -12.81 -11.89 8.04
CA PRO A 51 -12.11 -11.01 8.97
C PRO A 51 -11.72 -9.71 8.27
N LEU A 52 -12.26 -8.59 8.74
CA LEU A 52 -11.73 -7.28 8.43
C LEU A 52 -10.43 -7.10 9.24
N ILE A 53 -9.31 -7.18 8.54
CA ILE A 53 -7.98 -6.87 9.08
C ILE A 53 -7.67 -5.42 8.69
N PRO A 54 -7.84 -4.43 9.59
CA PRO A 54 -7.39 -3.07 9.32
C PRO A 54 -5.85 -3.06 9.23
N PRO A 55 -5.25 -2.51 8.15
CA PRO A 55 -3.79 -2.44 8.07
C PRO A 55 -3.19 -1.41 9.05
N PRO A 56 -1.89 -1.54 9.42
CA PRO A 56 -0.97 -2.63 9.11
C PRO A 56 -1.07 -3.78 10.14
N TYR A 57 -0.29 -4.85 9.94
CA TYR A 57 -0.17 -5.98 10.89
C TYR A 57 0.62 -5.61 12.16
N GLU A 58 0.05 -4.75 13.00
CA GLU A 58 0.49 -4.56 14.38
C GLU A 58 0.06 -5.76 15.24
N GLN A 59 1.03 -6.53 15.75
CA GLN A 59 0.80 -7.68 16.66
C GLN A 59 0.25 -7.28 18.04
N THR A 60 -0.15 -6.02 18.22
CA THR A 60 -0.50 -5.38 19.49
C THR A 60 -1.95 -4.86 19.54
N ARG A 61 -2.72 -4.91 18.44
CA ARG A 61 -4.10 -4.40 18.44
C ARG A 61 -5.08 -5.33 19.12
N THR A 62 -5.91 -4.74 19.97
CA THR A 62 -6.83 -5.44 20.86
C THR A 62 -8.24 -5.59 20.30
N GLU A 63 -8.60 -5.05 19.13
CA GLU A 63 -9.94 -5.18 18.53
C GLU A 63 -9.88 -5.76 17.10
N ALA A 64 -10.84 -6.63 16.75
CA ALA A 64 -11.02 -7.16 15.40
C ALA A 64 -12.50 -7.19 14.99
N ARG A 65 -12.76 -7.26 13.67
CA ARG A 65 -14.07 -7.08 13.03
C ARG A 65 -14.33 -8.13 11.96
N TRP A 66 -15.61 -8.47 11.73
CA TRP A 66 -16.00 -9.46 10.74
C TRP A 66 -17.23 -9.06 9.90
N PHE A 67 -17.34 -9.64 8.70
CA PHE A 67 -18.45 -9.48 7.77
C PHE A 67 -19.06 -10.82 7.36
N SER A 68 -20.26 -10.82 6.78
CA SER A 68 -20.79 -11.97 6.04
C SER A 68 -21.60 -11.50 4.83
N ASP A 69 -21.62 -12.33 3.79
CA ASP A 69 -22.51 -12.17 2.64
C ASP A 69 -23.96 -12.57 2.97
N SER A 70 -24.17 -13.38 4.01
CA SER A 70 -25.46 -13.93 4.42
C SER A 70 -26.39 -12.89 5.05
N PHE A 71 -25.86 -12.08 5.97
CA PHE A 71 -26.62 -11.05 6.68
C PHE A 71 -25.74 -9.90 7.20
N ARG A 72 -26.37 -8.74 7.46
CA ARG A 72 -25.69 -7.50 7.90
C ARG A 72 -25.63 -7.29 9.42
N GLN A 73 -26.43 -8.01 10.19
CA GLN A 73 -26.43 -8.07 11.64
C GLN A 73 -26.95 -9.45 12.06
N GLY A 74 -26.50 -9.95 13.21
CA GLY A 74 -26.97 -11.23 13.76
C GLY A 74 -26.86 -11.29 15.28
N THR A 75 -27.74 -12.07 15.89
CA THR A 75 -27.81 -12.28 17.35
C THR A 75 -26.86 -13.41 17.75
N PRO A 76 -26.02 -13.26 18.79
CA PRO A 76 -25.23 -14.37 19.31
C PRO A 76 -26.11 -15.55 19.75
N LEU A 77 -25.74 -16.79 19.43
CA LEU A 77 -26.55 -17.98 19.71
C LEU A 77 -27.03 -18.10 21.18
N PRO A 78 -26.24 -17.77 22.22
CA PRO A 78 -26.70 -17.75 23.63
C PRO A 78 -27.83 -16.75 23.93
N ASN A 79 -28.06 -15.77 23.07
CA ASN A 79 -29.04 -14.70 23.27
C ASN A 79 -30.39 -15.00 22.55
N LEU A 80 -30.46 -16.04 21.73
CA LEU A 80 -31.73 -16.51 21.16
C LEU A 80 -32.64 -17.11 22.24
N ILE A 81 -33.96 -16.97 22.06
CA ILE A 81 -34.96 -17.66 22.89
C ILE A 81 -34.82 -19.19 22.72
N PRO A 82 -35.18 -20.01 23.73
CA PRO A 82 -34.89 -21.45 23.70
C PRO A 82 -35.39 -22.22 22.47
N PRO A 83 -36.60 -21.97 21.91
CA PRO A 83 -37.06 -22.68 20.71
C PRO A 83 -36.20 -22.40 19.47
N ASP A 84 -35.90 -21.13 19.18
CA ASP A 84 -35.05 -20.76 18.06
C ASP A 84 -33.61 -21.24 18.26
N ARG A 85 -33.11 -21.17 19.50
CA ARG A 85 -31.77 -21.67 19.83
C ARG A 85 -31.64 -23.17 19.58
N ALA A 86 -32.62 -23.97 19.97
CA ALA A 86 -32.64 -25.41 19.70
C ALA A 86 -32.67 -25.68 18.18
N ARG A 87 -33.56 -25.00 17.45
CA ARG A 87 -33.71 -25.10 15.99
C ARG A 87 -32.41 -24.77 15.24
N VAL A 88 -31.81 -23.62 15.52
CA VAL A 88 -30.55 -23.20 14.90
C VAL A 88 -29.39 -24.12 15.33
N SER A 89 -29.39 -24.61 16.57
CA SER A 89 -28.36 -25.55 17.03
C SER A 89 -28.40 -26.90 16.30
N GLN A 90 -29.60 -27.39 15.98
CA GLN A 90 -29.80 -28.62 15.21
C GLN A 90 -29.33 -28.48 13.75
N LEU A 91 -29.68 -27.37 13.09
CA LEU A 91 -29.20 -27.06 11.74
C LEU A 91 -27.67 -26.91 11.71
N LEU A 92 -27.11 -26.22 12.69
CA LEU A 92 -25.67 -25.97 12.77
C LEU A 92 -24.87 -27.25 13.03
N ASP A 93 -25.25 -28.12 13.99
CA ASP A 93 -24.44 -29.33 14.26
C ASP A 93 -24.47 -30.32 13.07
N ALA A 94 -25.54 -30.33 12.27
CA ALA A 94 -25.57 -31.06 11.01
C ALA A 94 -24.52 -30.52 10.01
N GLN A 95 -24.47 -29.19 9.81
CA GLN A 95 -23.45 -28.57 8.95
C GLN A 95 -22.03 -28.81 9.47
N LEU A 96 -21.78 -28.57 10.77
CA LEU A 96 -20.45 -28.76 11.36
C LEU A 96 -20.00 -30.23 11.34
N SER A 97 -20.93 -31.19 11.41
CA SER A 97 -20.60 -32.61 11.30
C SER A 97 -20.10 -33.01 9.91
N ALA A 98 -20.69 -32.46 8.83
CA ALA A 98 -20.16 -32.65 7.47
C ALA A 98 -18.78 -31.99 7.30
N ILE A 99 -18.55 -30.83 7.90
CA ILE A 99 -17.23 -30.16 7.88
C ILE A 99 -16.17 -30.97 8.63
N ARG A 100 -16.52 -31.57 9.78
CA ARG A 100 -15.63 -32.48 10.53
C ARG A 100 -15.28 -33.74 9.71
N GLN A 101 -16.23 -34.30 8.97
CA GLN A 101 -15.97 -35.44 8.06
C GLN A 101 -15.01 -35.07 6.92
N LEU A 102 -15.13 -33.86 6.36
CA LEU A 102 -14.18 -33.36 5.36
C LEU A 102 -12.78 -33.12 5.96
N ALA A 103 -12.69 -32.60 7.18
CA ALA A 103 -11.41 -32.46 7.89
C ALA A 103 -10.74 -33.83 8.16
N ASP A 104 -11.52 -34.80 8.65
CA ASP A 104 -11.14 -36.21 8.82
C ASP A 104 -10.62 -36.87 7.53
N GLU A 105 -11.24 -36.57 6.38
CA GLU A 105 -10.80 -37.07 5.07
C GLU A 105 -9.44 -36.47 4.69
N LEU A 106 -9.32 -35.14 4.78
CA LEU A 106 -8.13 -34.38 4.38
C LEU A 106 -6.90 -34.74 5.21
N GLU A 107 -7.06 -34.88 6.54
CA GLU A 107 -5.99 -35.33 7.45
C GLU A 107 -5.52 -36.77 7.20
N ARG A 108 -6.35 -37.63 6.61
CA ARG A 108 -5.99 -39.01 6.23
C ARG A 108 -5.28 -39.12 4.88
N THR A 109 -5.19 -38.05 4.11
CA THR A 109 -4.44 -38.06 2.85
C THR A 109 -2.92 -38.09 3.08
N SER A 110 -2.15 -38.51 2.08
CA SER A 110 -0.68 -38.47 2.09
C SER A 110 -0.09 -37.13 1.63
N GLN A 111 -0.91 -36.13 1.32
CA GLN A 111 -0.47 -34.82 0.84
C GLN A 111 -0.44 -33.82 1.99
N THR A 112 0.76 -33.32 2.32
CA THR A 112 0.99 -32.42 3.46
C THR A 112 0.11 -31.15 3.44
N GLU A 113 -0.19 -30.61 2.25
CA GLU A 113 -1.06 -29.44 2.11
C GLU A 113 -2.53 -29.76 2.47
N ASN A 114 -3.05 -30.92 2.03
CA ASN A 114 -4.38 -31.38 2.42
C ASN A 114 -4.44 -31.68 3.92
N GLN A 115 -3.41 -32.30 4.49
CA GLN A 115 -3.34 -32.53 5.95
C GLN A 115 -3.43 -31.20 6.72
N GLN A 116 -2.66 -30.18 6.31
CA GLN A 116 -2.73 -28.83 6.88
C GLN A 116 -4.14 -28.21 6.72
N LEU A 117 -4.76 -28.33 5.54
CA LEU A 117 -6.12 -27.82 5.29
C LEU A 117 -7.17 -28.53 6.15
N GLY A 118 -7.05 -29.86 6.34
CA GLY A 118 -7.93 -30.63 7.21
C GLY A 118 -7.85 -30.17 8.67
N THR A 119 -6.64 -30.02 9.21
CA THR A 119 -6.44 -29.51 10.57
C THR A 119 -6.89 -28.06 10.73
N LEU A 120 -6.59 -27.17 9.77
CA LEU A 120 -7.12 -25.80 9.76
C LEU A 120 -8.67 -25.77 9.77
N LEU A 121 -9.29 -26.63 8.96
CA LEU A 121 -10.74 -26.76 8.87
C LEU A 121 -11.36 -27.28 10.18
N ARG A 122 -10.73 -28.26 10.83
CA ARG A 122 -11.15 -28.79 12.15
C ARG A 122 -11.09 -27.72 13.23
N LEU A 123 -9.97 -27.00 13.32
CA LEU A 123 -9.76 -25.93 14.31
C LEU A 123 -10.82 -24.82 14.15
N ALA A 124 -11.15 -24.45 12.91
CA ALA A 124 -12.15 -23.42 12.61
C ALA A 124 -13.59 -23.75 13.07
N VAL A 125 -13.94 -25.03 13.28
CA VAL A 125 -15.32 -25.46 13.63
C VAL A 125 -15.49 -26.11 15.02
N GLU A 126 -14.41 -26.27 15.78
CA GLU A 126 -14.47 -26.83 17.15
C GLU A 126 -14.13 -25.81 18.25
N ILE A 127 -13.21 -24.89 17.99
CA ILE A 127 -12.63 -23.94 18.97
C ILE A 127 -13.48 -22.69 19.30
N PRO A 128 -14.28 -22.10 18.38
CA PRO A 128 -14.97 -20.83 18.67
C PRO A 128 -15.93 -20.93 19.87
N GLY A 129 -16.06 -19.86 20.66
CA GLY A 129 -17.08 -19.77 21.73
C GLY A 129 -18.50 -19.66 21.16
N PRO A 130 -19.55 -19.85 21.97
CA PRO A 130 -20.92 -19.75 21.47
C PRO A 130 -21.31 -18.29 21.14
N GLU A 131 -20.66 -17.30 21.76
CA GLU A 131 -20.73 -15.89 21.36
C GLU A 131 -20.12 -15.64 19.96
N CYS A 132 -19.30 -16.56 19.46
CA CYS A 132 -18.71 -16.51 18.12
C CYS A 132 -19.63 -17.09 17.04
N VAL A 133 -20.83 -17.53 17.41
CA VAL A 133 -21.89 -17.96 16.48
C VAL A 133 -22.94 -16.86 16.42
N LEU A 134 -22.91 -16.05 15.37
CA LEU A 134 -23.99 -15.08 15.10
C LEU A 134 -25.08 -15.73 14.24
N THR A 135 -26.32 -15.32 14.47
CA THR A 135 -27.52 -15.95 13.88
C THR A 135 -28.51 -14.91 13.36
N ASN A 136 -29.19 -15.20 12.26
CA ASN A 136 -30.30 -14.40 11.74
C ASN A 136 -31.31 -15.33 11.06
N GLY A 137 -32.49 -15.50 11.68
CA GLY A 137 -33.41 -16.58 11.31
C GLY A 137 -32.72 -17.94 11.39
N ASP A 138 -32.84 -18.75 10.34
CA ASP A 138 -32.20 -20.07 10.22
C ASP A 138 -30.74 -20.02 9.73
N GLN A 139 -30.17 -18.84 9.47
CA GLN A 139 -28.77 -18.69 9.09
C GLN A 139 -27.87 -18.49 10.31
N ALA A 140 -26.70 -19.15 10.32
CA ALA A 140 -25.65 -18.96 11.30
C ALA A 140 -24.30 -18.68 10.61
N VAL A 141 -23.41 -17.95 11.29
CA VAL A 141 -22.03 -17.69 10.83
C VAL A 141 -21.04 -17.69 12.00
N LEU A 142 -19.82 -18.16 11.75
CA LEU A 142 -18.71 -18.24 12.70
C LEU A 142 -17.81 -17.01 12.55
N VAL A 143 -17.80 -16.14 13.58
CA VAL A 143 -17.15 -14.81 13.56
C VAL A 143 -15.80 -14.74 14.28
N LEU A 144 -15.21 -15.86 14.68
CA LEU A 144 -13.89 -15.91 15.31
C LEU A 144 -13.23 -17.25 14.97
N TRP A 145 -12.53 -17.31 13.84
CA TRP A 145 -11.83 -18.50 13.36
C TRP A 145 -10.33 -18.16 13.17
N GLY A 146 -9.44 -19.11 13.49
CA GLY A 146 -7.99 -18.88 13.53
C GLY A 146 -7.43 -18.31 14.84
N PHE A 147 -8.29 -18.05 15.83
CA PHE A 147 -7.89 -17.69 17.20
C PHE A 147 -8.42 -18.73 18.19
N GLU A 148 -7.64 -19.02 19.22
CA GLU A 148 -8.02 -19.89 20.34
C GLU A 148 -8.42 -19.03 21.54
N SER A 149 -9.50 -19.36 22.24
CA SER A 149 -9.83 -18.68 23.50
C SER A 149 -8.81 -19.05 24.60
N ASP A 150 -8.62 -18.17 25.60
CA ASP A 150 -7.62 -18.42 26.65
C ASP A 150 -7.78 -19.78 27.35
N ARG A 151 -6.65 -20.36 27.80
CA ARG A 151 -6.58 -21.70 28.44
C ARG A 151 -7.57 -21.91 29.58
N SER A 152 -7.91 -20.86 30.34
CA SER A 152 -8.93 -20.91 31.40
C SER A 152 -10.36 -21.21 30.91
N ARG A 153 -10.62 -21.07 29.60
CA ARG A 153 -11.89 -21.40 28.93
C ARG A 153 -11.82 -22.70 28.11
N GLN A 154 -10.65 -23.10 27.62
CA GLN A 154 -10.45 -24.29 26.78
C GLN A 154 -10.97 -25.58 27.44
N GLU A 155 -10.82 -25.74 28.75
CA GLU A 155 -11.32 -26.89 29.51
C GLU A 155 -12.86 -26.96 29.62
N ARG A 156 -13.58 -25.91 29.19
CA ARG A 156 -15.01 -25.72 29.48
C ARG A 156 -15.91 -25.54 28.25
N PHE A 157 -15.35 -25.47 27.04
CA PHE A 157 -16.16 -25.26 25.85
C PHE A 157 -15.61 -25.92 24.58
N ARG A 158 -16.51 -26.60 23.85
CA ARG A 158 -16.41 -26.88 22.41
C ARG A 158 -17.78 -26.65 21.79
N VAL A 159 -17.82 -26.18 20.53
CA VAL A 159 -19.09 -25.91 19.84
C VAL A 159 -20.00 -27.14 19.83
N ASN A 160 -19.48 -28.32 19.45
CA ASN A 160 -20.24 -29.57 19.42
C ASN A 160 -20.83 -29.99 20.78
N GLN A 161 -20.10 -29.78 21.87
CA GLN A 161 -20.58 -30.08 23.22
C GLN A 161 -21.73 -29.15 23.58
N TYR A 162 -21.63 -27.86 23.29
CA TYR A 162 -22.70 -26.90 23.59
C TYR A 162 -23.96 -27.13 22.77
N LEU A 163 -23.86 -27.32 21.45
CA LEU A 163 -25.02 -27.57 20.59
C LEU A 163 -25.80 -28.80 21.06
N LYS A 164 -25.11 -29.88 21.47
CA LYS A 164 -25.72 -31.08 22.04
C LYS A 164 -26.46 -30.87 23.37
N HIS A 165 -26.12 -29.81 24.14
CA HIS A 165 -26.88 -29.42 25.34
C HIS A 165 -27.97 -28.37 25.05
N GLN A 166 -28.05 -27.79 23.84
CA GLN A 166 -29.13 -26.86 23.45
C GLN A 166 -30.21 -27.54 22.59
N ILE A 167 -29.89 -28.65 21.93
CA ILE A 167 -30.89 -29.56 21.35
C ILE A 167 -31.54 -30.33 22.51
N PRO A 168 -32.86 -30.27 22.70
CA PRO A 168 -33.52 -31.09 23.73
C PRO A 168 -33.37 -32.57 23.37
N GLU A 169 -33.07 -33.42 24.36
CA GLU A 169 -33.13 -34.86 24.15
C GLU A 169 -34.55 -35.25 23.69
N PRO A 170 -34.69 -36.17 22.71
CA PRO A 170 -36.00 -36.70 22.36
C PRO A 170 -36.62 -37.31 23.62
N PRO A 171 -37.91 -37.06 23.90
CA PRO A 171 -38.55 -37.55 25.12
C PRO A 171 -38.36 -39.06 25.20
N ALA A 172 -37.74 -39.53 26.29
CA ALA A 172 -37.29 -40.91 26.43
C ALA A 172 -38.42 -41.88 26.05
N VAL A 173 -38.23 -42.60 24.93
CA VAL A 173 -39.26 -43.48 24.38
C VAL A 173 -39.63 -44.48 25.47
N PRO A 174 -40.88 -44.48 25.96
CA PRO A 174 -41.26 -45.41 27.03
C PRO A 174 -41.01 -46.83 26.52
N PRO A 175 -40.39 -47.71 27.33
CA PRO A 175 -39.87 -48.98 26.85
C PRO A 175 -40.96 -49.77 26.16
N VAL A 176 -40.71 -50.17 24.91
CA VAL A 176 -41.68 -50.86 24.06
C VAL A 176 -42.06 -52.18 24.73
N VAL A 177 -43.24 -52.21 25.34
CA VAL A 177 -43.84 -53.43 25.86
C VAL A 177 -44.05 -54.38 24.69
N PRO A 178 -43.44 -55.59 24.69
CA PRO A 178 -43.60 -56.53 23.60
C PRO A 178 -45.09 -56.90 23.44
N LEU A 179 -45.61 -56.87 22.21
CA LEU A 179 -46.94 -57.39 21.95
C LEU A 179 -46.94 -58.90 22.21
N ALA A 180 -47.65 -59.32 23.26
CA ALA A 180 -48.05 -60.72 23.42
C ALA A 180 -49.01 -61.12 22.27
N THR A 181 -48.92 -62.37 21.85
CA THR A 181 -49.79 -62.95 20.82
C THR A 181 -51.25 -63.04 21.29
N PRO A 182 -52.23 -63.03 20.35
CA PRO A 182 -53.62 -62.76 20.71
C PRO A 182 -54.39 -63.96 21.27
N THR A 183 -55.03 -63.78 22.42
CA THR A 183 -56.19 -64.56 22.86
C THR A 183 -57.27 -63.65 23.47
N ASN A 184 -58.51 -63.88 23.01
CA ASN A 184 -59.76 -63.29 23.51
C ASN A 184 -60.19 -63.90 24.86
N PRO A 185 -61.23 -63.40 25.57
CA PRO A 185 -61.86 -62.06 25.51
C PRO A 185 -62.26 -61.48 26.92
N ALA A 186 -62.97 -60.33 26.89
CA ALA A 186 -64.19 -60.03 27.69
C ALA A 186 -64.14 -59.26 29.06
N LEU A 187 -65.15 -58.37 29.18
CA LEU A 187 -65.93 -57.95 30.37
C LEU A 187 -65.38 -56.95 31.43
N THR A 188 -65.86 -55.70 31.27
CA THR A 188 -66.57 -54.83 32.25
C THR A 188 -65.90 -53.96 33.34
N SER A 189 -66.46 -52.74 33.42
CA SER A 189 -66.77 -51.88 34.60
C SER A 189 -65.68 -51.08 35.35
N ASN A 190 -65.81 -49.75 35.19
CA ASN A 190 -65.58 -48.64 36.15
C ASN A 190 -66.24 -48.89 37.55
N PRO A 191 -66.00 -48.10 38.64
CA PRO A 191 -65.51 -46.71 38.66
C PRO A 191 -64.54 -46.26 39.80
N THR A 192 -64.21 -44.96 39.71
CA THR A 192 -63.74 -43.96 40.72
C THR A 192 -64.64 -43.82 42.00
N PRO A 193 -64.36 -42.96 43.03
CA PRO A 193 -63.27 -41.97 43.26
C PRO A 193 -62.58 -42.01 44.69
N PRO A 194 -62.52 -40.96 45.59
CA PRO A 194 -61.34 -40.09 45.80
C PRO A 194 -60.68 -40.07 47.25
N PRO A 195 -60.40 -38.94 47.98
CA PRO A 195 -59.11 -38.19 48.05
C PRO A 195 -58.51 -37.92 49.49
N VAL A 196 -57.59 -36.93 49.60
CA VAL A 196 -57.13 -36.12 50.79
C VAL A 196 -55.96 -36.71 51.69
N PRO A 197 -55.32 -36.02 52.69
CA PRO A 197 -53.96 -35.43 52.51
C PRO A 197 -52.91 -35.49 53.70
N VAL A 198 -51.85 -34.65 53.58
CA VAL A 198 -51.06 -33.92 54.63
C VAL A 198 -49.67 -34.46 55.11
N GLN A 199 -48.83 -33.51 55.57
CA GLN A 199 -47.40 -33.54 55.97
C GLN A 199 -47.20 -33.99 57.47
N PRO A 200 -46.07 -33.75 58.24
CA PRO A 200 -44.78 -33.02 58.03
C PRO A 200 -43.49 -33.60 58.71
N VAL A 201 -42.47 -32.74 58.90
CA VAL A 201 -41.33 -32.77 59.90
C VAL A 201 -39.93 -33.14 59.38
N ALA A 202 -38.88 -32.61 60.04
CA ALA A 202 -37.44 -32.75 59.72
C ALA A 202 -36.55 -32.57 60.98
N ASP A 203 -35.32 -33.12 60.97
CA ASP A 203 -34.15 -32.69 61.80
C ASP A 203 -32.85 -33.35 61.24
N THR A 204 -31.74 -32.65 60.96
CA THR A 204 -30.50 -32.37 61.77
C THR A 204 -29.73 -33.62 62.29
N VAL A 205 -28.37 -33.66 62.39
CA VAL A 205 -27.48 -32.89 63.31
C VAL A 205 -26.00 -32.74 62.81
N LYS A 206 -25.34 -31.70 63.35
CA LYS A 206 -23.97 -31.16 63.14
C LYS A 206 -22.78 -32.06 63.53
N THR A 207 -21.56 -31.64 63.11
CA THR A 207 -20.37 -31.47 64.00
C THR A 207 -19.60 -30.16 63.69
N ARG A 208 -18.61 -29.76 64.51
CA ARG A 208 -17.92 -28.43 64.50
C ARG A 208 -16.46 -28.49 65.03
N ARG A 209 -15.59 -27.56 64.56
CA ARG A 209 -14.61 -26.67 65.28
C ARG A 209 -13.52 -26.18 64.28
N TRP A 210 -12.67 -25.15 64.47
CA TRP A 210 -12.59 -23.83 65.16
C TRP A 210 -11.07 -23.51 65.35
N TRP A 211 -10.47 -22.32 65.27
CA TRP A 211 -10.75 -20.89 64.92
C TRP A 211 -9.37 -20.28 64.49
N TRP A 212 -9.15 -19.06 63.99
CA TRP A 212 -9.82 -17.74 63.94
C TRP A 212 -9.74 -17.20 62.47
N ASP A 213 -10.25 -16.05 62.00
CA ASP A 213 -10.87 -14.81 62.55
C ASP A 213 -9.93 -13.62 62.94
N TRP A 214 -9.57 -12.79 61.95
CA TRP A 214 -9.18 -11.37 62.13
C TRP A 214 -9.96 -10.51 61.13
N ARG A 215 -10.44 -9.33 61.55
CA ARG A 215 -11.55 -8.61 60.88
C ARG A 215 -11.30 -7.11 60.76
N TRP A 216 -11.89 -6.50 59.73
CA TRP A 216 -12.65 -5.23 59.82
C TRP A 216 -13.72 -5.19 58.72
N PRO A 217 -15.03 -5.10 59.05
CA PRO A 217 -16.10 -5.11 58.04
C PRO A 217 -16.84 -3.78 57.85
N ARG A 218 -17.08 -3.41 56.58
CA ARG A 218 -18.26 -2.72 56.00
C ARG A 218 -18.89 -1.50 56.71
N TRP A 219 -19.08 -0.43 55.91
CA TRP A 219 -20.27 0.47 55.71
C TRP A 219 -19.71 1.69 54.92
N PHE A 220 -20.40 2.45 54.07
CA PHE A 220 -21.77 2.51 53.53
C PHE A 220 -21.68 2.57 51.97
N TRP A 221 -22.80 2.48 51.24
CA TRP A 221 -23.22 3.48 50.24
C TRP A 221 -24.70 3.28 49.91
N TRP A 222 -25.39 4.35 49.53
CA TRP A 222 -26.84 4.49 49.71
C TRP A 222 -27.65 4.17 48.44
N ARG A 223 -28.85 3.60 48.60
CA ARG A 223 -29.88 3.55 47.54
C ARG A 223 -31.29 3.63 48.13
N ARG A 224 -31.85 4.85 48.23
CA ARG A 224 -33.32 5.05 48.20
C ARG A 224 -33.70 6.47 47.77
N GLN A 225 -34.67 6.50 46.85
CA GLN A 225 -35.79 7.44 46.72
C GLN A 225 -35.66 8.88 47.23
N THR A 226 -35.82 9.83 46.30
CA THR A 226 -36.83 10.90 46.42
C THR A 226 -37.50 11.11 45.06
N ASP A 227 -38.83 11.24 45.05
CA ASP A 227 -39.61 11.59 43.86
C ASP A 227 -39.85 13.11 43.84
N GLY A 228 -39.07 13.84 43.02
CA GLY A 228 -39.22 15.28 42.75
C GLY A 228 -38.84 16.24 43.89
N PRO A 229 -39.02 17.57 43.70
CA PRO A 229 -39.48 18.25 42.49
C PRO A 229 -38.57 19.44 42.06
N VAL A 230 -37.45 19.17 41.40
CA VAL A 230 -36.74 20.16 40.56
C VAL A 230 -36.21 19.41 39.33
N GLY A 231 -36.43 19.82 38.08
CA GLY A 231 -37.08 21.02 37.58
C GLY A 231 -36.37 21.42 36.29
N CYS A 232 -36.85 20.93 35.14
CA CYS A 232 -36.24 21.20 33.84
C CYS A 232 -36.28 22.71 33.57
N GLY A 233 -35.12 23.38 33.62
CA GLY A 233 -35.05 24.83 33.56
C GLY A 233 -33.69 25.35 33.14
N CYS A 234 -33.69 26.57 32.59
CA CYS A 234 -32.56 27.22 31.94
C CYS A 234 -31.32 27.37 32.83
N ILE A 235 -31.47 27.32 34.16
CA ILE A 235 -30.39 27.40 35.15
C ILE A 235 -29.35 26.29 34.94
N GLY A 236 -29.75 25.07 34.57
CA GLY A 236 -28.80 23.98 34.30
C GLY A 236 -27.92 24.25 33.07
N TRP A 237 -28.51 24.81 32.01
CA TRP A 237 -27.80 25.28 30.83
C TRP A 237 -26.91 26.50 31.13
N LEU A 238 -27.39 27.44 31.97
CA LEU A 238 -26.63 28.63 32.36
C LEU A 238 -25.38 28.26 33.18
N LEU A 239 -25.50 27.32 34.10
CA LEU A 239 -24.37 26.79 34.87
C LEU A 239 -23.38 26.01 33.99
N GLY A 240 -23.88 25.20 33.04
CA GLY A 240 -23.02 24.54 32.06
C GLY A 240 -22.27 25.52 31.16
N LEU A 241 -22.93 26.59 30.69
CA LEU A 241 -22.33 27.64 29.89
C LEU A 241 -21.28 28.43 30.68
N LEU A 242 -21.56 28.77 31.95
CA LEU A 242 -20.59 29.41 32.85
C LEU A 242 -19.37 28.53 33.09
N LEU A 243 -19.55 27.21 33.29
CA LEU A 243 -18.43 26.28 33.44
C LEU A 243 -17.57 26.20 32.17
N LEU A 244 -18.20 26.18 31.00
CA LEU A 244 -17.54 26.17 29.69
C LEU A 244 -16.75 27.47 29.44
N LEU A 245 -17.34 28.63 29.76
CA LEU A 245 -16.67 29.93 29.63
C LEU A 245 -15.50 30.08 30.60
N LEU A 246 -15.59 29.53 31.81
CA LEU A 246 -14.50 29.51 32.78
C LEU A 246 -13.37 28.58 32.32
N LEU A 247 -13.68 27.42 31.74
CA LEU A 247 -12.72 26.52 31.08
C LEU A 247 -12.03 27.19 29.88
N LEU A 248 -12.78 27.88 29.01
CA LEU A 248 -12.21 28.62 27.88
C LEU A 248 -11.36 29.80 28.34
N GLY A 249 -11.76 30.50 29.41
CA GLY A 249 -10.97 31.56 30.04
C GLY A 249 -9.64 31.04 30.62
N LEU A 250 -9.65 29.87 31.28
CA LEU A 250 -8.44 29.20 31.74
C LEU A 250 -7.54 28.76 30.57
N LEU A 251 -8.12 28.15 29.52
CA LEU A 251 -7.37 27.75 28.33
C LEU A 251 -6.75 28.95 27.59
N TYR A 252 -7.44 30.11 27.58
CA TYR A 252 -6.90 31.36 27.06
C TYR A 252 -5.78 31.92 27.95
N TRP A 253 -5.88 31.80 29.28
CA TRP A 253 -4.82 32.19 30.22
C TRP A 253 -3.57 31.31 30.11
N PHE A 254 -3.74 30.04 29.74
CA PHE A 254 -2.66 29.10 29.44
C PHE A 254 -2.24 29.08 27.96
N TRP A 255 -2.77 29.97 27.11
CA TRP A 255 -2.40 30.06 25.69
C TRP A 255 -1.15 30.95 25.49
N PRO A 256 0.02 30.40 25.10
CA PRO A 256 1.23 31.20 24.95
C PRO A 256 1.13 32.05 23.68
N ALA A 257 0.97 33.36 23.85
CA ALA A 257 0.86 34.33 22.75
C ALA A 257 2.23 34.61 22.08
N GLN A 258 2.86 33.58 21.49
CA GLN A 258 4.14 33.69 20.79
C GLN A 258 4.17 32.90 19.47
N TRP A 259 3.63 33.51 18.40
CA TRP A 259 4.11 33.30 17.03
C TRP A 259 4.30 34.67 16.39
N GLY A 260 5.52 35.23 16.55
CA GLY A 260 5.80 36.60 16.14
C GLY A 260 7.25 37.03 16.39
N ARG A 261 8.14 36.68 15.45
CA ARG A 261 9.60 36.95 15.36
C ARG A 261 10.51 35.88 15.99
N PRO A 262 11.71 35.65 15.42
CA PRO A 262 12.61 34.57 15.84
C PRO A 262 13.36 34.92 17.12
N VAL A 263 13.47 33.96 18.04
CA VAL A 263 14.22 34.09 19.29
C VAL A 263 15.61 33.47 19.11
N GLY A 264 16.64 34.32 19.05
CA GLY A 264 18.02 33.88 19.32
C GLY A 264 18.17 33.58 20.81
N VAL A 265 18.85 32.49 21.16
CA VAL A 265 19.01 32.08 22.57
C VAL A 265 20.05 32.96 23.26
N GLY A 266 19.59 33.84 24.15
CA GLY A 266 20.42 34.61 25.07
C GLY A 266 20.07 34.28 26.52
N VAL A 267 21.06 33.85 27.31
CA VAL A 267 20.95 33.76 28.77
C VAL A 267 21.49 35.07 29.37
N PRO A 268 20.75 35.76 30.26
CA PRO A 268 21.12 37.10 30.69
C PRO A 268 22.16 37.10 31.82
N GLY A 269 23.09 38.07 31.78
CA GLY A 269 24.02 38.33 32.88
C GLY A 269 24.95 39.52 32.60
N VAL A 270 24.91 40.52 33.49
CA VAL A 270 25.75 41.73 33.54
C VAL A 270 25.50 42.77 32.43
N GLU A 271 24.96 43.92 32.84
CA GLU A 271 25.04 45.17 32.06
C GLU A 271 26.43 45.79 32.19
N THR A 272 27.06 46.17 31.08
CA THR A 272 28.13 47.19 31.08
C THR A 272 28.09 48.02 29.79
N GLY A 273 28.15 49.34 29.96
CA GLY A 273 28.66 50.31 28.98
C GLY A 273 27.97 50.40 27.62
N ALA A 274 27.31 51.53 27.36
CA ALA A 274 27.20 52.03 25.99
C ALA A 274 28.62 52.35 25.49
N GLY A 275 29.18 51.49 24.64
CA GLY A 275 30.46 51.67 23.97
C GLY A 275 30.28 51.68 22.46
N GLU A 276 30.74 52.73 21.80
CA GLU A 276 30.75 52.82 20.35
C GLU A 276 31.68 51.74 19.78
N MET A 277 31.13 50.78 19.03
CA MET A 277 31.95 49.84 18.26
C MET A 277 32.60 50.62 17.11
N PRO A 278 33.94 50.69 17.03
CA PRO A 278 34.61 51.61 16.13
C PRO A 278 34.48 51.17 14.67
N GLU A 279 34.24 52.13 13.77
CA GLU A 279 34.48 51.98 12.34
C GLU A 279 35.99 51.79 12.08
N SER A 280 36.47 50.57 12.31
CA SER A 280 37.79 50.14 11.87
C SER A 280 37.72 49.69 10.42
N GLY A 281 37.68 50.68 9.51
CA GLY A 281 37.78 50.52 8.06
C GLY A 281 39.13 49.92 7.63
N ARG A 282 39.39 48.67 7.99
CA ARG A 282 40.44 47.85 7.40
C ARG A 282 39.98 47.48 5.99
N THR A 283 40.46 48.22 5.00
CA THR A 283 40.49 47.73 3.62
C THR A 283 41.26 46.40 3.61
N LEU A 284 40.50 45.31 3.52
CA LEU A 284 41.02 44.01 3.10
C LEU A 284 41.73 44.18 1.75
N SER A 285 42.70 43.32 1.45
CA SER A 285 43.50 43.44 0.22
C SER A 285 42.60 43.58 -1.02
N PRO A 286 42.93 44.45 -1.99
CA PRO A 286 42.18 44.59 -3.24
C PRO A 286 42.16 43.32 -4.11
N HIS A 287 42.83 42.25 -3.67
CA HIS A 287 42.80 40.93 -4.30
C HIS A 287 41.96 39.88 -3.53
N LEU A 288 41.32 40.26 -2.43
CA LEU A 288 40.27 39.45 -1.80
C LEU A 288 38.92 39.76 -2.48
N PRO A 289 38.01 38.77 -2.59
CA PRO A 289 36.71 38.96 -3.22
C PRO A 289 35.82 39.90 -2.40
N ASP A 290 34.98 40.68 -3.09
CA ASP A 290 33.92 41.51 -2.49
C ASP A 290 32.75 40.63 -2.00
N ARG A 291 33.03 39.86 -0.93
CA ARG A 291 32.09 39.00 -0.20
C ARG A 291 32.48 38.99 1.28
N PRO A 292 31.51 38.85 2.21
CA PRO A 292 31.82 38.67 3.62
C PRO A 292 32.68 37.42 3.85
N GLN A 293 33.57 37.51 4.84
CA GLN A 293 34.34 36.36 5.33
C GLN A 293 33.41 35.18 5.67
N GLY A 294 33.83 33.97 5.31
CA GLY A 294 33.12 32.72 5.58
C GLY A 294 31.99 32.40 4.58
N ILE A 295 31.70 33.30 3.63
CA ILE A 295 30.67 33.09 2.61
C ILE A 295 31.28 32.58 1.30
N VAL A 296 30.96 31.34 0.93
CA VAL A 296 31.37 30.73 -0.34
C VAL A 296 30.49 31.19 -1.52
N ALA A 297 31.06 31.15 -2.73
CA ALA A 297 30.30 31.46 -3.95
C ALA A 297 29.31 30.32 -4.29
N PRO A 298 28.09 30.61 -4.79
CA PRO A 298 27.14 29.58 -5.24
C PRO A 298 27.77 28.59 -6.24
N VAL A 299 27.30 27.34 -6.21
CA VAL A 299 27.74 26.28 -7.14
C VAL A 299 27.12 26.49 -8.53
N ASP A 300 27.94 26.44 -9.57
CA ASP A 300 27.48 26.29 -10.96
C ASP A 300 27.41 24.80 -11.31
N SER A 301 26.20 24.30 -11.57
CA SER A 301 25.95 22.90 -11.92
C SER A 301 26.63 22.48 -13.24
N ALA A 302 27.00 23.41 -14.12
CA ALA A 302 27.74 23.11 -15.34
C ALA A 302 29.22 22.75 -15.09
N GLN A 303 29.75 23.05 -13.89
CA GLN A 303 31.14 22.74 -13.50
C GLN A 303 31.27 21.42 -12.72
N ILE A 304 30.18 20.68 -12.53
CA ILE A 304 30.22 19.41 -11.78
C ILE A 304 30.89 18.33 -12.64
N ILE A 305 31.95 17.74 -12.13
CA ILE A 305 32.67 16.62 -12.76
C ILE A 305 32.77 15.42 -11.82
N THR A 306 32.94 14.23 -12.38
CA THR A 306 33.42 13.05 -11.66
C THR A 306 34.85 13.29 -11.16
N ASN A 307 35.16 12.97 -9.90
CA ASN A 307 36.53 13.08 -9.40
C ASN A 307 37.43 12.00 -10.05
N PRO A 308 38.44 12.38 -10.87
CA PRO A 308 39.25 11.40 -11.60
C PRO A 308 40.22 10.62 -10.70
N GLN A 309 40.41 11.03 -9.45
CA GLN A 309 41.31 10.40 -8.48
C GLN A 309 40.55 9.61 -7.40
N ASP A 310 39.22 9.56 -7.46
CA ASP A 310 38.37 8.79 -6.54
C ASP A 310 37.92 7.49 -7.21
N SER A 311 38.25 6.34 -6.62
CA SER A 311 37.79 5.03 -7.13
C SER A 311 36.27 4.86 -7.05
N LEU A 312 35.59 5.63 -6.20
CA LEU A 312 34.13 5.69 -6.11
C LEU A 312 33.49 6.74 -7.04
N GLN A 313 34.28 7.46 -7.85
CA GLN A 313 33.81 8.42 -8.86
C GLN A 313 32.82 9.49 -8.35
N ARG A 314 32.96 9.93 -7.09
CA ARG A 314 32.04 10.91 -6.49
C ARG A 314 32.13 12.29 -7.17
N PRO A 315 31.02 13.05 -7.21
CA PRO A 315 30.98 14.35 -7.89
C PRO A 315 31.66 15.47 -7.08
N ILE A 316 32.37 16.32 -7.79
CA ILE A 316 33.13 17.48 -7.29
C ILE A 316 32.88 18.70 -8.17
N ILE A 317 33.22 19.89 -7.68
CA ILE A 317 33.23 21.12 -8.49
C ILE A 317 34.57 21.20 -9.24
N GLY A 318 34.53 20.94 -10.54
CA GLY A 318 35.69 20.78 -11.41
C GLY A 318 36.51 22.03 -11.65
N ASN A 319 35.97 23.22 -11.36
CA ASN A 319 36.70 24.48 -11.48
C ASN A 319 37.13 25.07 -10.12
N ARG A 320 37.06 24.31 -9.01
CA ARG A 320 37.41 24.80 -7.66
C ARG A 320 38.33 23.88 -6.86
N LEU A 321 39.09 24.52 -5.96
CA LEU A 321 39.86 23.90 -4.89
C LEU A 321 39.73 24.73 -3.60
N ASN A 322 39.78 24.06 -2.47
CA ASN A 322 39.86 24.65 -1.14
C ASN A 322 41.30 24.56 -0.63
N VAL A 323 41.82 25.65 -0.05
CA VAL A 323 43.20 25.76 0.44
C VAL A 323 43.17 26.21 1.90
N PHE A 324 43.70 25.40 2.81
CA PHE A 324 43.95 25.77 4.19
C PHE A 324 45.42 26.14 4.35
N LEU A 325 45.70 27.27 4.99
CA LEU A 325 47.04 27.75 5.31
C LEU A 325 47.45 27.29 6.72
N LYS A 326 48.76 27.21 6.97
CA LYS A 326 49.27 26.90 8.31
C LYS A 326 48.92 28.02 9.29
N LYS A 327 48.74 27.68 10.58
CA LYS A 327 48.18 28.60 11.60
C LYS A 327 48.99 29.89 11.78
N GLU A 328 50.29 29.83 11.54
CA GLU A 328 51.27 30.91 11.62
C GLU A 328 51.28 31.85 10.39
N VAL A 329 50.60 31.50 9.29
CA VAL A 329 50.59 32.27 8.04
C VAL A 329 49.53 33.36 8.08
N ASN A 330 49.90 34.59 7.73
CA ASN A 330 48.93 35.66 7.51
C ASN A 330 48.24 35.50 6.13
N LEU A 331 46.94 35.23 6.11
CA LEU A 331 46.15 35.03 4.89
C LEU A 331 46.30 36.18 3.88
N VAL A 332 46.25 37.43 4.34
CA VAL A 332 46.29 38.61 3.46
C VAL A 332 47.67 38.75 2.79
N ALA A 333 48.75 38.48 3.53
CA ALA A 333 50.10 38.44 2.98
C ALA A 333 50.28 37.29 1.97
N PHE A 334 49.73 36.10 2.25
CA PHE A 334 49.73 34.98 1.31
C PHE A 334 48.96 35.30 0.02
N VAL A 335 47.76 35.88 0.14
CA VAL A 335 46.94 36.32 -1.01
C VAL A 335 47.70 37.35 -1.86
N ASN A 336 48.35 38.34 -1.25
CA ASN A 336 49.19 39.29 -1.97
C ASN A 336 50.36 38.61 -2.69
N LYS A 337 51.04 37.64 -2.07
CA LYS A 337 52.11 36.85 -2.69
C LYS A 337 51.60 36.05 -3.90
N VAL A 338 50.45 35.37 -3.78
CA VAL A 338 49.82 34.61 -4.87
C VAL A 338 49.44 35.54 -6.02
N LYS A 339 48.85 36.69 -5.73
CA LYS A 339 48.30 37.63 -6.73
C LYS A 339 49.36 38.54 -7.36
N ALA A 340 50.54 38.65 -6.74
CA ALA A 340 51.76 39.15 -7.39
C ALA A 340 52.43 38.10 -8.31
N SER A 341 52.04 36.83 -8.22
CA SER A 341 52.63 35.73 -8.99
C SER A 341 51.76 35.24 -10.16
N TYR A 342 50.43 35.43 -10.08
CA TYR A 342 49.45 34.82 -11.00
C TYR A 342 48.23 35.73 -11.26
N THR A 343 47.68 35.65 -12.47
CA THR A 343 46.55 36.47 -12.94
C THR A 343 45.17 35.85 -12.60
N ASP A 344 44.09 36.63 -12.62
CA ASP A 344 42.72 36.13 -12.39
C ASP A 344 42.24 35.11 -13.45
N ASN A 345 42.82 35.11 -14.65
CA ASN A 345 42.55 34.10 -15.67
C ASN A 345 43.17 32.72 -15.34
N GLU A 346 44.18 32.70 -14.48
CA GLU A 346 44.86 31.47 -14.04
C GLU A 346 44.32 30.98 -12.69
N LEU A 347 44.15 31.90 -11.73
CA LEU A 347 43.66 31.65 -10.39
C LEU A 347 42.96 32.89 -9.81
N GLN A 348 41.65 32.77 -9.59
CA GLN A 348 40.83 33.75 -8.89
C GLN A 348 40.53 33.27 -7.46
N ILE A 349 40.55 34.17 -6.47
CA ILE A 349 40.13 33.86 -5.10
C ILE A 349 38.65 34.23 -4.98
N VAL A 350 37.78 33.25 -4.67
CA VAL A 350 36.32 33.42 -4.71
C VAL A 350 35.64 33.40 -3.35
N ALA A 351 36.32 32.90 -2.32
CA ALA A 351 35.94 33.01 -0.90
C ALA A 351 37.17 32.94 0.02
N PHE A 352 37.04 33.42 1.25
CA PHE A 352 38.10 33.35 2.27
C PHE A 352 37.51 33.33 3.69
N ASP A 353 38.28 32.80 4.64
CA ASP A 353 38.04 32.94 6.07
C ASP A 353 39.36 33.05 6.84
N THR A 354 39.55 34.15 7.57
CA THR A 354 40.78 34.43 8.34
C THR A 354 40.85 33.70 9.69
N THR A 355 39.73 33.14 10.18
CA THR A 355 39.63 32.41 11.44
C THR A 355 40.00 30.94 11.26
N LEU A 356 39.55 30.33 10.17
CA LEU A 356 39.95 29.01 9.67
C LEU A 356 41.30 29.05 8.93
N ASN A 357 41.79 30.25 8.62
CA ASN A 357 42.95 30.51 7.75
C ASN A 357 42.83 29.81 6.38
N ALA A 358 41.65 29.93 5.76
CA ALA A 358 41.24 29.17 4.59
C ALA A 358 40.83 30.09 3.43
N LEU A 359 40.98 29.61 2.20
CA LEU A 359 40.48 30.28 1.00
C LEU A 359 40.02 29.27 -0.07
N GLN A 360 39.03 29.67 -0.86
CA GLN A 360 38.55 28.91 -2.01
C GLN A 360 38.99 29.62 -3.29
N VAL A 361 39.58 28.85 -4.21
CA VAL A 361 40.06 29.34 -5.50
C VAL A 361 39.23 28.77 -6.64
N GLN A 362 39.05 29.58 -7.68
CA GLN A 362 38.47 29.19 -8.95
C GLN A 362 39.56 29.23 -10.04
N ILE A 363 39.64 28.13 -10.80
CA ILE A 363 40.74 27.77 -11.70
C ILE A 363 40.12 27.08 -12.95
N PRO A 364 40.68 27.22 -14.17
CA PRO A 364 40.23 26.45 -15.33
C PRO A 364 40.20 24.93 -15.07
N THR A 365 39.09 24.28 -15.42
CA THR A 365 38.79 22.87 -15.06
C THR A 365 39.86 21.88 -15.53
N ASP A 366 40.48 22.13 -16.67
CA ASP A 366 41.58 21.35 -17.26
C ASP A 366 42.92 21.53 -16.51
N GLN A 367 43.13 22.68 -15.85
CA GLN A 367 44.34 23.01 -15.10
C GLN A 367 44.24 22.66 -13.60
N ARG A 368 43.05 22.25 -13.12
CA ARG A 368 42.77 22.09 -11.69
C ARG A 368 43.76 21.20 -10.95
N ASP A 369 44.05 20.00 -11.47
CA ASP A 369 44.92 19.05 -10.75
C ASP A 369 46.39 19.52 -10.75
N VAL A 370 46.84 20.21 -11.82
CA VAL A 370 48.16 20.90 -11.87
C VAL A 370 48.24 21.98 -10.79
N TRP A 371 47.15 22.71 -10.58
CA TRP A 371 47.05 23.72 -9.52
C TRP A 371 46.96 23.13 -8.11
N ARG A 372 46.26 22.00 -7.92
CA ARG A 372 46.23 21.27 -6.64
C ARG A 372 47.66 20.91 -6.22
N ASP A 373 48.41 20.31 -7.14
CA ASP A 373 49.82 19.94 -6.96
C ASP A 373 50.72 21.15 -6.68
N ARG A 374 50.49 22.28 -7.37
CA ARG A 374 51.27 23.52 -7.21
C ARG A 374 51.02 24.18 -5.86
N LEU A 375 49.77 24.28 -5.44
CA LEU A 375 49.35 24.89 -4.17
C LEU A 375 49.79 24.03 -2.97
N GLN A 376 49.62 22.71 -3.05
CA GLN A 376 49.98 21.78 -1.96
C GLN A 376 51.49 21.73 -1.68
N LYS A 377 52.33 22.18 -2.62
CA LYS A 377 53.80 22.28 -2.48
C LYS A 377 54.28 23.64 -1.95
N MET A 378 53.39 24.62 -1.74
CA MET A 378 53.77 25.91 -1.14
C MET A 378 54.02 25.76 0.37
N PRO A 379 55.12 26.29 0.93
CA PRO A 379 55.47 26.08 2.34
C PRO A 379 54.48 26.74 3.31
N GLU A 380 53.68 27.71 2.87
CA GLU A 380 52.59 28.31 3.64
C GLU A 380 51.32 27.45 3.71
N VAL A 381 51.11 26.55 2.76
CA VAL A 381 49.89 25.75 2.65
C VAL A 381 49.98 24.54 3.59
N TYR A 382 48.87 24.26 4.27
CA TYR A 382 48.69 23.08 5.10
C TYR A 382 48.03 21.95 4.29
N LEU A 383 46.90 22.24 3.65
CA LEU A 383 46.11 21.26 2.90
C LEU A 383 45.44 21.93 1.69
N VAL A 384 45.43 21.22 0.56
CA VAL A 384 44.56 21.51 -0.59
C VAL A 384 43.60 20.34 -0.78
N PHE A 385 42.31 20.63 -0.90
CA PHE A 385 41.29 19.59 -1.07
C PHE A 385 40.16 20.03 -2.01
N ASP A 386 39.33 19.06 -2.38
CA ASP A 386 38.32 19.20 -3.42
C ASP A 386 37.02 19.77 -2.87
N GLU A 387 36.45 20.75 -3.57
CA GLU A 387 35.07 21.18 -3.31
C GLU A 387 34.10 20.05 -3.67
N SER A 388 33.66 19.34 -2.64
CA SER A 388 32.95 18.07 -2.72
C SER A 388 31.46 18.27 -2.50
N LEU A 389 30.61 17.63 -3.31
CA LEU A 389 29.16 17.78 -3.19
C LEU A 389 28.59 16.83 -2.13
N PHE A 390 28.13 17.41 -1.02
CA PHE A 390 27.40 16.71 0.03
C PHE A 390 25.90 16.71 -0.28
N GLN A 391 25.38 15.55 -0.71
CA GLN A 391 23.95 15.39 -0.99
C GLN A 391 23.19 15.00 0.29
N SER A 392 22.26 15.85 0.73
CA SER A 392 21.21 15.44 1.67
C SER A 392 20.00 14.92 0.88
N SER A 393 19.93 13.61 0.68
CA SER A 393 18.77 12.94 0.06
C SER A 393 17.62 12.81 1.07
N GLY A 394 17.10 13.95 1.52
CA GLY A 394 15.89 14.00 2.33
C GLY A 394 14.71 13.45 1.52
N LEU A 395 14.02 12.46 2.09
CA LEU A 395 12.69 12.09 1.60
C LEU A 395 11.77 13.31 1.71
N PRO A 396 10.76 13.42 0.83
CA PRO A 396 9.62 14.30 1.06
C PRO A 396 9.02 14.12 2.47
N ASN A 397 8.36 15.15 3.02
CA ASN A 397 7.90 15.18 4.44
C ASN A 397 6.63 14.34 4.71
N ASP A 398 6.26 13.51 3.76
CA ASP A 398 5.12 12.61 3.65
C ASP A 398 5.40 11.39 4.56
N PRO A 399 4.74 11.29 5.74
CA PRO A 399 5.23 10.49 6.88
C PRO A 399 5.39 8.99 6.61
N ASP A 400 4.66 8.44 5.65
CA ASP A 400 4.72 7.02 5.33
C ASP A 400 5.81 6.64 4.32
N LEU A 401 6.42 7.62 3.63
CA LEU A 401 7.64 7.34 2.84
C LEU A 401 8.81 6.93 3.73
N ALA A 402 8.83 7.32 5.00
CA ALA A 402 9.82 6.89 5.99
C ALA A 402 9.56 5.47 6.54
N ASN A 403 8.39 4.87 6.28
CA ASN A 403 8.01 3.56 6.78
C ASN A 403 8.35 2.47 5.75
N ARG A 404 9.41 1.69 6.01
CA ARG A 404 9.89 0.64 5.09
C ARG A 404 8.83 -0.39 4.66
N THR A 405 7.87 -0.72 5.54
CA THR A 405 6.79 -1.66 5.21
C THR A 405 5.74 -1.04 4.29
N LYS A 406 5.60 0.29 4.27
CA LYS A 406 4.71 1.02 3.35
C LYS A 406 5.41 1.42 2.05
N ASN A 407 6.68 1.82 2.14
CA ASN A 407 7.46 2.34 1.01
C ASN A 407 8.14 1.26 0.15
N TRP A 408 8.09 -0.03 0.53
CA TRP A 408 9.00 -1.08 0.02
C TRP A 408 9.12 -1.14 -1.51
N TYR A 409 8.04 -0.80 -2.22
CA TYR A 409 7.98 -0.79 -3.67
C TYR A 409 8.78 0.34 -4.33
N PHE A 410 9.02 1.46 -3.63
CA PHE A 410 9.97 2.49 -4.02
C PHE A 410 11.41 1.97 -3.93
N GLU A 411 11.75 1.26 -2.84
CA GLU A 411 13.09 0.68 -2.64
C GLU A 411 13.37 -0.43 -3.68
N ALA A 412 12.41 -1.34 -3.91
CA ALA A 412 12.57 -2.47 -4.84
C ALA A 412 12.84 -2.08 -6.31
N ILE A 413 12.32 -0.93 -6.76
CA ILE A 413 12.55 -0.40 -8.12
C ILE A 413 13.62 0.71 -8.16
N GLY A 414 14.21 1.07 -7.01
CA GLY A 414 15.13 2.18 -6.85
C GLY A 414 14.55 3.51 -7.35
N ALA A 415 13.40 3.89 -6.80
CA ALA A 415 12.66 5.12 -7.13
C ALA A 415 13.22 6.36 -6.43
N PHE A 416 13.77 6.22 -5.23
CA PHE A 416 14.37 7.36 -4.50
C PHE A 416 15.66 7.84 -5.17
N GLU A 417 16.42 6.92 -5.76
CA GLU A 417 17.57 7.18 -6.61
C GLU A 417 17.14 7.82 -7.94
N ALA A 418 16.04 7.34 -8.54
CA ALA A 418 15.44 7.94 -9.73
C ALA A 418 15.01 9.40 -9.51
N TRP A 419 14.51 9.72 -8.31
CA TRP A 419 14.15 11.08 -7.89
C TRP A 419 15.33 12.04 -7.75
N ASN A 420 16.57 11.56 -7.71
CA ASN A 420 17.76 12.41 -7.81
C ASN A 420 18.03 12.86 -9.26
N ILE A 421 17.38 12.23 -10.25
CA ILE A 421 17.44 12.58 -11.67
C ILE A 421 16.21 13.42 -12.06
N THR A 422 15.01 12.97 -11.72
CA THR A 422 13.77 13.76 -11.87
C THR A 422 12.61 13.20 -11.03
N ARG A 423 11.70 14.08 -10.59
CA ARG A 423 10.41 13.75 -9.96
C ARG A 423 9.22 13.91 -10.90
N GLY A 424 9.48 14.15 -12.19
CA GLY A 424 8.48 14.40 -13.22
C GLY A 424 8.37 15.88 -13.61
N SER A 425 7.47 16.18 -14.54
CA SER A 425 7.14 17.51 -15.03
C SER A 425 5.63 17.63 -15.25
N ASP A 426 5.05 18.77 -14.95
CA ASP A 426 3.60 18.99 -15.12
C ASP A 426 3.15 19.08 -16.58
N GLN A 427 4.09 19.16 -17.51
CA GLN A 427 3.85 19.03 -18.94
C GLN A 427 3.56 17.58 -19.36
N VAL A 428 3.81 16.60 -18.48
CA VAL A 428 3.50 15.18 -18.71
C VAL A 428 2.20 14.80 -18.02
N THR A 429 1.16 14.63 -18.83
CA THR A 429 -0.14 14.09 -18.37
C THR A 429 -0.20 12.59 -18.58
N VAL A 430 -0.55 11.85 -17.51
CA VAL A 430 -0.84 10.42 -17.51
C VAL A 430 -2.34 10.23 -17.43
N ALA A 431 -2.98 9.65 -18.45
CA ALA A 431 -4.38 9.26 -18.35
C ALA A 431 -4.52 7.92 -17.61
N VAL A 432 -5.55 7.81 -16.79
CA VAL A 432 -5.88 6.59 -16.05
C VAL A 432 -7.31 6.20 -16.42
N LEU A 433 -7.49 5.03 -17.03
CA LEU A 433 -8.81 4.52 -17.39
C LEU A 433 -9.26 3.50 -16.33
N ASP A 434 -10.27 3.86 -15.53
CA ASP A 434 -10.68 3.08 -14.35
C ASP A 434 -12.19 3.19 -14.04
N GLY A 435 -12.65 2.53 -12.97
CA GLY A 435 -14.04 2.51 -12.51
C GLY A 435 -14.51 3.72 -11.69
N GLY A 436 -13.62 4.66 -11.36
CA GLY A 436 -13.96 5.88 -10.61
C GLY A 436 -12.82 6.41 -9.75
N PHE A 437 -12.93 7.66 -9.33
CA PHE A 437 -11.84 8.40 -8.66
C PHE A 437 -12.39 9.38 -7.62
N ASP A 438 -11.79 9.42 -6.43
CA ASP A 438 -11.89 10.57 -5.53
C ASP A 438 -10.86 11.62 -5.96
N THR A 439 -11.28 12.53 -6.85
CA THR A 439 -10.45 13.65 -7.30
C THR A 439 -10.28 14.74 -6.23
N GLY A 440 -10.96 14.63 -5.08
CA GLY A 440 -10.83 15.52 -3.93
C GLY A 440 -9.77 15.07 -2.91
N HIS A 441 -9.23 13.86 -3.06
CA HIS A 441 -8.22 13.29 -2.16
C HIS A 441 -7.00 14.23 -1.99
N PRO A 442 -6.44 14.42 -0.79
CA PRO A 442 -5.26 15.28 -0.57
C PRO A 442 -4.09 14.99 -1.52
N GLU A 443 -3.79 13.72 -1.78
CA GLU A 443 -2.77 13.31 -2.76
C GLU A 443 -3.04 13.74 -4.20
N LEU A 444 -4.31 13.91 -4.59
CA LEU A 444 -4.71 14.22 -5.96
C LEU A 444 -5.11 15.68 -6.15
N GLN A 445 -5.22 16.45 -5.06
CA GLN A 445 -5.51 17.88 -5.09
C GLN A 445 -4.48 18.63 -5.97
N ASN A 446 -4.95 19.27 -7.04
CA ASN A 446 -4.17 19.95 -8.10
C ASN A 446 -3.40 19.01 -9.06
N GLN A 447 -3.37 17.70 -8.84
CA GLN A 447 -2.77 16.74 -9.79
C GLN A 447 -3.72 16.40 -10.94
N ILE A 448 -5.04 16.43 -10.68
CA ILE A 448 -6.08 16.09 -11.64
C ILE A 448 -6.25 17.18 -12.71
N VAL A 449 -6.19 16.78 -13.98
CA VAL A 449 -6.49 17.61 -15.16
C VAL A 449 -7.51 16.91 -16.05
N GLN A 450 -8.37 17.69 -16.74
CA GLN A 450 -9.26 17.20 -17.80
C GLN A 450 -10.05 15.91 -17.44
N ALA A 451 -10.48 15.77 -16.19
CA ALA A 451 -11.16 14.55 -15.74
C ALA A 451 -12.52 14.37 -16.43
N ARG A 452 -12.81 13.14 -16.85
CA ARG A 452 -13.94 12.81 -17.73
C ARG A 452 -14.56 11.47 -17.38
N ASN A 453 -15.88 11.44 -17.21
CA ASN A 453 -16.66 10.22 -17.19
C ASN A 453 -17.18 9.90 -18.59
N MET A 454 -16.95 8.67 -19.05
CA MET A 454 -17.35 8.16 -20.35
C MET A 454 -18.71 7.44 -20.34
N THR A 455 -19.28 7.20 -19.15
CA THR A 455 -20.57 6.51 -18.98
C THR A 455 -21.68 7.40 -18.38
N ALA A 456 -21.43 8.71 -18.22
CA ALA A 456 -22.41 9.68 -17.73
C ALA A 456 -22.53 10.88 -18.68
N GLU A 457 -23.75 11.28 -19.02
CA GLU A 457 -24.04 12.37 -19.97
C GLU A 457 -23.40 13.70 -19.56
N SER A 458 -23.38 13.99 -18.26
CA SER A 458 -22.76 15.21 -17.70
C SER A 458 -21.23 15.24 -17.79
N GLY A 459 -20.59 14.11 -18.15
CA GLY A 459 -19.13 13.94 -18.15
C GLY A 459 -18.48 14.00 -16.77
N LYS A 460 -19.23 14.16 -15.68
CA LYS A 460 -18.70 14.27 -14.30
C LYS A 460 -18.25 12.92 -13.78
N ILE A 461 -17.03 12.87 -13.22
CA ILE A 461 -16.54 11.74 -12.42
C ILE A 461 -17.52 11.49 -11.27
N ASN A 462 -17.78 10.21 -10.99
CA ASN A 462 -18.63 9.77 -9.90
C ASN A 462 -17.90 8.75 -9.01
N THR A 463 -17.91 9.01 -7.70
CA THR A 463 -17.47 8.08 -6.65
C THR A 463 -18.49 6.98 -6.37
N ASP A 464 -19.78 7.22 -6.67
CA ASP A 464 -20.92 6.34 -6.36
C ASP A 464 -20.89 5.05 -7.20
N SER A 465 -20.06 4.13 -6.76
CA SER A 465 -19.83 2.80 -7.31
C SER A 465 -19.77 1.80 -6.16
N PRO A 466 -19.99 0.50 -6.39
CA PRO A 466 -19.77 -0.55 -5.38
C PRO A 466 -18.33 -0.61 -4.85
N MET A 467 -17.38 0.07 -5.51
CA MET A 467 -15.99 0.22 -5.09
C MET A 467 -15.64 1.61 -4.55
N GLY A 468 -16.57 2.57 -4.52
CA GLY A 468 -16.36 3.95 -4.07
C GLY A 468 -15.36 4.78 -4.90
N GLY A 469 -14.91 4.28 -6.06
CA GLY A 469 -13.73 4.79 -6.76
C GLY A 469 -12.38 4.37 -6.14
N ARG A 470 -12.37 3.41 -5.21
CA ARG A 470 -11.15 2.98 -4.47
C ARG A 470 -10.01 2.51 -5.37
N HIS A 471 -10.34 1.83 -6.47
CA HIS A 471 -9.35 1.30 -7.41
C HIS A 471 -8.66 2.45 -8.18
N GLY A 472 -9.40 3.22 -8.98
CA GLY A 472 -8.84 4.34 -9.75
C GLY A 472 -8.17 5.42 -8.92
N THR A 473 -8.64 5.69 -7.69
CA THR A 473 -7.97 6.62 -6.76
C THR A 473 -6.57 6.11 -6.38
N HIS A 474 -6.46 4.83 -6.00
CA HIS A 474 -5.19 4.19 -5.62
C HIS A 474 -4.23 4.11 -6.82
N VAL A 475 -4.73 3.78 -8.00
CA VAL A 475 -3.96 3.77 -9.27
C VAL A 475 -3.45 5.18 -9.62
N ALA A 476 -4.31 6.21 -9.55
CA ALA A 476 -3.95 7.59 -9.83
C ALA A 476 -2.90 8.14 -8.86
N ALA A 477 -3.08 7.88 -7.55
CA ALA A 477 -2.15 8.35 -6.52
C ALA A 477 -0.84 7.55 -6.52
N THR A 478 -0.84 6.28 -6.92
CA THR A 478 0.41 5.52 -7.15
C THR A 478 1.21 6.09 -8.34
N ILE A 479 0.55 6.66 -9.36
CA ILE A 479 1.23 7.34 -10.48
C ILE A 479 1.82 8.69 -10.04
N ALA A 480 0.99 9.59 -9.52
CA ALA A 480 1.36 10.98 -9.24
C ALA A 480 0.56 11.57 -8.06
N GLY A 481 0.38 10.82 -6.98
CA GLY A 481 0.16 11.39 -5.65
C GLY A 481 1.27 12.38 -5.32
N ARG A 482 0.98 13.37 -4.49
CA ARG A 482 1.87 14.52 -4.27
C ARG A 482 3.12 14.11 -3.51
N ALA A 483 4.11 14.99 -3.51
CA ALA A 483 5.25 14.91 -2.60
C ALA A 483 5.35 16.24 -1.86
N GLY A 484 5.78 16.20 -0.59
CA GLY A 484 5.98 17.38 0.24
C GLY A 484 4.69 17.96 0.83
N ASN A 485 3.61 17.17 0.92
CA ASN A 485 2.30 17.64 1.40
C ASN A 485 2.07 17.42 2.91
N ALA A 486 3.02 16.80 3.62
CA ALA A 486 2.95 16.38 5.02
C ALA A 486 1.81 15.38 5.37
N ALA A 487 1.32 14.62 4.39
CA ALA A 487 0.30 13.59 4.53
C ALA A 487 0.78 12.26 3.90
N GLY A 488 0.28 11.14 4.43
CA GLY A 488 0.42 9.79 3.84
C GLY A 488 1.74 9.49 3.11
N THR A 489 1.59 9.15 1.82
CA THR A 489 2.62 8.65 0.92
C THR A 489 2.45 9.25 -0.47
N SER A 490 3.54 9.26 -1.25
CA SER A 490 3.59 9.86 -2.58
C SER A 490 3.24 8.87 -3.72
N GLY A 491 3.14 9.39 -4.95
CA GLY A 491 3.19 8.62 -6.20
C GLY A 491 4.60 8.54 -6.79
N ILE A 492 4.81 7.71 -7.80
CA ILE A 492 6.14 7.53 -8.43
C ILE A 492 6.64 8.79 -9.16
N ALA A 493 5.73 9.56 -9.78
CA ALA A 493 6.03 10.77 -10.54
C ALA A 493 5.26 11.98 -10.01
N PRO A 494 5.56 12.46 -8.79
CA PRO A 494 4.71 13.41 -8.04
C PRO A 494 4.60 14.81 -8.66
N ASN A 495 5.42 15.15 -9.66
CA ASN A 495 5.30 16.42 -10.40
C ASN A 495 4.46 16.31 -11.69
N CYS A 496 4.06 15.10 -12.11
CA CYS A 496 3.24 14.88 -13.30
C CYS A 496 1.74 15.09 -13.02
N ARG A 497 0.93 15.26 -14.07
CA ARG A 497 -0.53 15.41 -13.94
C ARG A 497 -1.27 14.12 -14.27
N VAL A 498 -2.47 13.94 -13.71
CA VAL A 498 -3.34 12.78 -13.95
C VAL A 498 -4.62 13.19 -14.66
N MET A 499 -4.89 12.58 -15.81
CA MET A 499 -6.20 12.66 -16.47
C MET A 499 -7.05 11.47 -16.04
N ALA A 500 -7.94 11.69 -15.08
CA ALA A 500 -8.86 10.67 -14.58
C ALA A 500 -9.98 10.42 -15.60
N VAL A 501 -9.99 9.24 -16.24
CA VAL A 501 -10.97 8.86 -17.27
C VAL A 501 -11.79 7.69 -16.75
N GLN A 502 -13.02 7.95 -16.31
CA GLN A 502 -13.91 6.92 -15.78
C GLN A 502 -14.60 6.17 -16.92
N VAL A 503 -14.33 4.88 -17.06
CA VAL A 503 -14.81 3.99 -18.15
C VAL A 503 -15.77 2.90 -17.66
N GLY A 504 -16.19 2.98 -16.41
CA GLY A 504 -17.19 2.11 -15.77
C GLY A 504 -17.46 2.55 -14.33
N THR A 505 -18.15 1.71 -13.56
CA THR A 505 -18.37 1.90 -12.10
C THR A 505 -17.93 0.67 -11.30
N ASP A 506 -18.44 -0.51 -11.66
CA ASP A 506 -17.97 -1.82 -11.19
C ASP A 506 -17.20 -2.56 -12.31
N LYS A 507 -17.72 -2.50 -13.54
CA LYS A 507 -17.18 -3.19 -14.72
C LYS A 507 -17.12 -2.23 -15.91
N PRO A 508 -15.94 -1.99 -16.51
CA PRO A 508 -15.83 -1.17 -17.71
C PRO A 508 -16.33 -1.93 -18.94
N SER A 509 -16.88 -1.22 -19.92
CA SER A 509 -17.30 -1.80 -21.21
C SER A 509 -16.28 -1.50 -22.30
N THR A 510 -16.19 -2.38 -23.31
CA THR A 510 -15.23 -2.22 -24.41
C THR A 510 -15.36 -0.85 -25.09
N LEU A 511 -16.59 -0.40 -25.41
CA LEU A 511 -16.79 0.92 -26.03
C LEU A 511 -16.45 2.09 -25.10
N ALA A 512 -16.68 1.98 -23.79
CA ALA A 512 -16.25 3.01 -22.85
C ALA A 512 -14.71 3.10 -22.77
N ILE A 513 -14.01 1.96 -22.83
CA ILE A 513 -12.55 1.92 -22.94
C ILE A 513 -12.08 2.54 -24.27
N VAL A 514 -12.69 2.18 -25.41
CA VAL A 514 -12.34 2.76 -26.73
C VAL A 514 -12.52 4.28 -26.75
N PHE A 515 -13.65 4.80 -26.27
CA PHE A 515 -13.88 6.24 -26.20
C PHE A 515 -12.98 6.92 -25.17
N GLY A 516 -12.67 6.27 -24.05
CA GLY A 516 -11.70 6.76 -23.06
C GLY A 516 -10.28 6.87 -23.61
N LEU A 517 -9.84 5.89 -24.41
CA LEU A 517 -8.55 5.91 -25.11
C LEU A 517 -8.50 7.08 -26.10
N GLN A 518 -9.52 7.21 -26.94
CA GLN A 518 -9.62 8.34 -27.88
C GLN A 518 -9.69 9.68 -27.16
N TYR A 519 -10.36 9.78 -26.01
CA TYR A 519 -10.39 10.99 -25.19
C TYR A 519 -8.99 11.33 -24.68
N ALA A 520 -8.28 10.37 -24.09
CA ALA A 520 -6.93 10.56 -23.57
C ALA A 520 -5.94 11.03 -24.65
N ILE A 521 -5.93 10.37 -25.82
CA ILE A 521 -5.07 10.74 -26.95
C ILE A 521 -5.40 12.17 -27.44
N LYS A 522 -6.68 12.48 -27.66
CA LYS A 522 -7.12 13.80 -28.17
C LYS A 522 -6.91 14.95 -27.19
N ASN A 523 -6.77 14.67 -25.90
CA ASN A 523 -6.50 15.68 -24.86
C ASN A 523 -5.02 15.71 -24.42
N GLY A 524 -4.12 15.03 -25.13
CA GLY A 524 -2.67 15.18 -24.94
C GLY A 524 -2.07 14.34 -23.81
N ALA A 525 -2.70 13.24 -23.40
CA ALA A 525 -2.06 12.29 -22.50
C ALA A 525 -0.83 11.65 -23.16
N ARG A 526 0.37 11.84 -22.59
CA ARG A 526 1.63 11.24 -23.10
C ARG A 526 1.78 9.77 -22.69
N VAL A 527 1.09 9.39 -21.61
CA VAL A 527 1.06 8.04 -21.05
C VAL A 527 -0.39 7.66 -20.75
N ILE A 528 -0.77 6.40 -20.96
CA ILE A 528 -2.08 5.85 -20.59
C ILE A 528 -1.87 4.62 -19.72
N SER A 529 -2.44 4.62 -18.52
CA SER A 529 -2.46 3.50 -17.57
C SER A 529 -3.79 2.75 -17.65
N LEU A 530 -3.71 1.45 -17.96
CA LEU A 530 -4.83 0.53 -18.13
C LEU A 530 -4.73 -0.57 -17.07
N SER A 531 -5.19 -0.27 -15.85
CA SER A 531 -5.20 -1.20 -14.71
C SER A 531 -6.38 -2.19 -14.77
N LEU A 532 -6.75 -2.59 -15.99
CA LEU A 532 -7.92 -3.40 -16.35
C LEU A 532 -7.55 -4.42 -17.44
N GLY A 533 -8.41 -5.42 -17.63
CA GLY A 533 -8.22 -6.50 -18.60
C GLY A 533 -9.48 -7.34 -18.76
N ARG A 534 -9.42 -8.36 -19.63
CA ARG A 534 -10.59 -9.18 -19.96
C ARG A 534 -10.99 -10.08 -18.78
N SER A 535 -12.14 -9.79 -18.16
CA SER A 535 -12.67 -10.64 -17.07
C SER A 535 -12.98 -12.06 -17.55
N ILE A 536 -12.35 -13.04 -16.89
CA ILE A 536 -12.58 -14.48 -17.05
C ILE A 536 -13.40 -14.97 -15.85
N PRO A 537 -14.44 -15.82 -16.03
CA PRO A 537 -15.19 -16.37 -14.91
C PRO A 537 -14.28 -17.16 -13.94
N ALA A 538 -14.36 -16.91 -12.64
CA ALA A 538 -13.44 -17.48 -11.64
C ALA A 538 -13.33 -19.01 -11.71
N ALA A 539 -14.45 -19.71 -11.93
CA ALA A 539 -14.47 -21.17 -12.08
C ALA A 539 -13.80 -21.68 -13.39
N ALA A 540 -13.63 -20.82 -14.40
CA ALA A 540 -12.85 -21.12 -15.61
C ALA A 540 -11.37 -20.77 -15.41
N ALA A 541 -11.07 -19.62 -14.79
CA ALA A 541 -9.72 -19.21 -14.41
C ALA A 541 -9.04 -20.25 -13.51
N ALA A 542 -9.69 -20.68 -12.42
CA ALA A 542 -9.17 -21.70 -11.52
C ALA A 542 -8.95 -23.05 -12.22
N LYS A 543 -9.85 -23.45 -13.13
CA LYS A 543 -9.68 -24.66 -13.95
C LYS A 543 -8.49 -24.57 -14.90
N LEU A 544 -8.23 -23.42 -15.50
CA LEU A 544 -7.07 -23.19 -16.37
C LEU A 544 -5.76 -23.17 -15.57
N ALA A 545 -5.71 -22.40 -14.48
CA ALA A 545 -4.52 -22.27 -13.62
C ALA A 545 -4.04 -23.61 -13.04
N ALA A 546 -4.98 -24.53 -12.77
CA ALA A 546 -4.71 -25.89 -12.30
C ALA A 546 -4.24 -26.88 -13.41
N MET A 547 -4.26 -26.51 -14.70
CA MET A 547 -3.73 -27.36 -15.76
C MET A 547 -2.21 -27.25 -15.88
N PRO A 548 -1.51 -28.33 -16.28
CA PRO A 548 -0.11 -28.25 -16.68
C PRO A 548 0.10 -27.19 -17.78
N GLU A 549 1.19 -26.43 -17.71
CA GLU A 549 1.41 -25.27 -18.58
C GLU A 549 1.36 -25.59 -20.08
N ALA A 550 1.92 -26.74 -20.50
CA ALA A 550 1.83 -27.20 -21.88
C ALA A 550 0.37 -27.32 -22.39
N ARG A 551 -0.58 -27.68 -21.50
CA ARG A 551 -2.00 -27.73 -21.82
C ARG A 551 -2.64 -26.34 -21.85
N GLN A 552 -2.22 -25.43 -20.96
CA GLN A 552 -2.65 -24.01 -21.01
C GLN A 552 -2.20 -23.37 -22.34
N ASN A 553 -0.96 -23.62 -22.76
CA ASN A 553 -0.40 -23.09 -24.00
C ASN A 553 -1.04 -23.70 -25.26
N ALA A 554 -1.38 -25.00 -25.25
CA ALA A 554 -2.12 -25.63 -26.34
C ALA A 554 -3.56 -25.06 -26.47
N LEU A 555 -4.25 -24.84 -25.34
CA LEU A 555 -5.56 -24.17 -25.32
C LEU A 555 -5.47 -22.72 -25.78
N LEU A 556 -4.44 -21.98 -25.38
CA LEU A 556 -4.18 -20.61 -25.86
C LEU A 556 -3.98 -20.58 -27.37
N ALA A 557 -3.07 -21.42 -27.91
CA ALA A 557 -2.82 -21.49 -29.35
C ALA A 557 -4.09 -21.82 -30.16
N SER A 558 -4.99 -22.63 -29.59
CA SER A 558 -6.29 -22.96 -30.18
C SER A 558 -7.27 -21.78 -30.11
N TYR A 559 -7.32 -21.08 -28.98
CA TYR A 559 -8.17 -19.90 -28.76
C TYR A 559 -7.73 -18.70 -29.61
N GLN A 560 -6.43 -18.52 -29.83
CA GLN A 560 -5.88 -17.47 -30.70
C GLN A 560 -6.35 -17.59 -32.16
N GLN A 561 -6.68 -18.79 -32.65
CA GLN A 561 -7.27 -18.99 -33.99
C GLN A 561 -8.78 -18.73 -34.04
N SER A 562 -9.44 -18.41 -32.92
CA SER A 562 -10.88 -18.16 -32.89
C SER A 562 -11.23 -16.78 -33.48
N PRO A 563 -12.35 -16.63 -34.23
CA PRO A 563 -12.77 -15.34 -34.77
C PRO A 563 -12.99 -14.26 -33.70
N ALA A 564 -13.44 -14.66 -32.51
CA ALA A 564 -13.62 -13.74 -31.38
C ALA A 564 -12.28 -13.15 -30.91
N TYR A 565 -11.23 -13.99 -30.78
CA TYR A 565 -9.89 -13.55 -30.41
C TYR A 565 -9.32 -12.58 -31.44
N GLN A 566 -9.36 -12.97 -32.72
CA GLN A 566 -8.83 -12.16 -33.82
C GLN A 566 -9.54 -10.80 -33.94
N THR A 567 -10.86 -10.75 -33.75
CA THR A 567 -11.63 -9.50 -33.75
C THR A 567 -11.25 -8.58 -32.58
N GLU A 568 -11.16 -9.11 -31.36
CA GLU A 568 -10.82 -8.31 -30.16
C GLU A 568 -9.35 -7.85 -30.19
N ARG A 569 -8.42 -8.71 -30.65
CA ARG A 569 -7.02 -8.35 -30.94
C ARG A 569 -6.93 -7.24 -31.98
N GLN A 570 -7.57 -7.39 -33.15
CA GLN A 570 -7.49 -6.41 -34.24
C GLN A 570 -7.98 -5.02 -33.81
N LEU A 571 -9.03 -4.96 -32.98
CA LEU A 571 -9.53 -3.70 -32.39
C LEU A 571 -8.44 -3.01 -31.55
N PHE A 572 -7.84 -3.74 -30.60
CA PHE A 572 -6.82 -3.17 -29.72
C PHE A 572 -5.49 -2.88 -30.43
N GLU A 573 -5.04 -3.75 -31.33
CA GLU A 573 -3.83 -3.53 -32.15
C GLU A 573 -3.96 -2.27 -33.02
N THR A 574 -5.15 -1.99 -33.56
CA THR A 574 -5.45 -0.76 -34.32
C THR A 574 -5.33 0.48 -33.42
N LEU A 575 -6.03 0.47 -32.27
CA LEU A 575 -6.10 1.61 -31.35
C LEU A 575 -4.77 1.91 -30.65
N PHE A 576 -4.04 0.88 -30.23
CA PHE A 576 -2.74 1.04 -29.59
C PHE A 576 -1.66 1.43 -30.61
N GLY A 577 -1.77 0.94 -31.85
CA GLY A 577 -0.96 1.44 -32.96
C GLY A 577 -1.21 2.92 -33.26
N GLU A 578 -2.47 3.40 -33.18
CA GLU A 578 -2.79 4.83 -33.31
C GLU A 578 -2.19 5.64 -32.16
N ALA A 579 -2.32 5.19 -30.92
CA ALA A 579 -1.71 5.82 -29.76
C ALA A 579 -0.17 5.91 -29.90
N SER A 580 0.49 4.81 -30.25
CA SER A 580 1.95 4.77 -30.41
C SER A 580 2.45 5.70 -31.53
N ARG A 581 1.73 5.78 -32.66
CA ARG A 581 2.03 6.72 -33.76
C ARG A 581 1.87 8.19 -33.35
N ASN A 582 1.01 8.50 -32.38
CA ASN A 582 0.89 9.82 -31.76
C ASN A 582 1.89 10.05 -30.60
N GLY A 583 2.83 9.14 -30.39
CA GLY A 583 3.82 9.22 -29.30
C GLY A 583 3.28 8.86 -27.92
N VAL A 584 2.08 8.30 -27.81
CA VAL A 584 1.47 7.95 -26.52
C VAL A 584 1.90 6.55 -26.08
N VAL A 585 2.43 6.44 -24.85
CA VAL A 585 2.84 5.15 -24.27
C VAL A 585 1.66 4.51 -23.54
N ILE A 586 1.31 3.27 -23.87
CA ILE A 586 0.25 2.52 -23.17
C ILE A 586 0.89 1.50 -22.23
N VAL A 587 0.49 1.52 -20.96
CA VAL A 587 0.95 0.63 -19.90
C VAL A 587 -0.26 -0.13 -19.35
N LYS A 588 -0.25 -1.47 -19.36
CA LYS A 588 -1.43 -2.31 -19.09
C LYS A 588 -1.14 -3.46 -18.12
N ALA A 589 -2.12 -3.79 -17.27
CA ALA A 589 -2.12 -4.99 -16.42
C ALA A 589 -2.24 -6.31 -17.20
N THR A 590 -1.39 -7.31 -16.92
CA THR A 590 -1.49 -8.65 -17.57
C THR A 590 -2.68 -9.51 -17.10
N GLY A 591 -3.26 -9.22 -15.94
CA GLY A 591 -4.33 -10.01 -15.30
C GLY A 591 -3.84 -10.85 -14.11
N ASN A 592 -4.78 -11.37 -13.32
CA ASN A 592 -4.57 -11.87 -11.95
C ASN A 592 -5.04 -13.34 -11.77
N GLU A 593 -5.00 -14.14 -12.82
CA GLU A 593 -5.62 -15.47 -12.86
C GLU A 593 -4.60 -16.63 -12.79
N ASN A 594 -3.29 -16.34 -12.72
CA ASN A 594 -2.18 -17.30 -12.79
C ASN A 594 -2.21 -18.17 -14.07
N ILE A 595 -2.54 -17.55 -15.22
CA ILE A 595 -2.57 -18.16 -16.56
C ILE A 595 -1.66 -17.38 -17.55
N PRO A 596 -1.36 -17.93 -18.74
CA PRO A 596 -0.72 -17.18 -19.82
C PRO A 596 -1.47 -15.88 -20.16
N ALA A 597 -0.76 -14.75 -20.16
CA ALA A 597 -1.30 -13.42 -20.40
C ALA A 597 -1.99 -13.28 -21.78
N GLY A 598 -1.64 -14.14 -22.74
CA GLY A 598 -2.27 -14.17 -24.05
C GLY A 598 -3.75 -14.57 -24.06
N PHE A 599 -4.31 -15.07 -22.95
CA PHE A 599 -5.77 -15.30 -22.83
C PHE A 599 -6.60 -14.00 -22.80
N ASP A 600 -5.98 -12.85 -22.60
CA ASP A 600 -6.58 -11.53 -22.86
C ASP A 600 -6.06 -11.00 -24.22
N PRO A 601 -6.89 -10.89 -25.28
CA PRO A 601 -6.45 -10.42 -26.60
C PRO A 601 -5.88 -8.99 -26.57
N MET A 602 -6.24 -8.20 -25.55
CA MET A 602 -5.74 -6.85 -25.32
C MET A 602 -4.26 -6.82 -24.89
N ASN A 603 -3.66 -7.97 -24.57
CA ASN A 603 -2.21 -8.11 -24.34
C ASN A 603 -1.42 -8.45 -25.62
N ASP A 604 -2.05 -9.00 -26.66
CA ASP A 604 -1.39 -9.56 -27.87
C ASP A 604 -1.16 -8.47 -28.94
N THR A 605 -0.44 -7.40 -28.57
CA THR A 605 -0.07 -6.31 -29.49
C THR A 605 1.39 -5.86 -29.28
N PRO A 606 2.08 -5.36 -30.31
CA PRO A 606 3.44 -4.83 -30.19
C PRO A 606 3.48 -3.36 -29.72
N TYR A 607 2.36 -2.78 -29.24
CA TYR A 607 2.24 -1.33 -28.95
C TYR A 607 2.06 -0.98 -27.47
N THR A 608 1.97 -1.98 -26.59
CA THR A 608 1.82 -1.80 -25.14
C THR A 608 3.12 -2.10 -24.38
N ILE A 609 3.12 -1.71 -23.11
CA ILE A 609 3.98 -2.23 -22.05
C ILE A 609 3.07 -3.03 -21.11
N ASN A 610 3.08 -4.35 -21.24
CA ASN A 610 2.27 -5.24 -20.42
C ASN A 610 3.01 -5.56 -19.11
N VAL A 611 2.36 -5.31 -17.98
CA VAL A 611 2.96 -5.32 -16.64
C VAL A 611 2.44 -6.49 -15.82
N SER A 612 3.37 -7.38 -15.46
CA SER A 612 3.16 -8.43 -14.45
C SER A 612 3.43 -7.92 -13.04
N ALA A 613 2.89 -8.60 -12.03
CA ALA A 613 3.01 -8.22 -10.62
C ALA A 613 4.00 -9.10 -9.87
N ASP A 614 4.81 -8.47 -9.02
CA ASP A 614 5.77 -9.11 -8.12
C ASP A 614 5.37 -8.96 -6.64
N GLY A 615 5.82 -9.91 -5.82
CA GLY A 615 5.70 -9.89 -4.38
C GLY A 615 6.74 -9.00 -3.68
N PRO A 616 6.59 -8.73 -2.37
CA PRO A 616 7.69 -8.22 -1.56
C PRO A 616 8.87 -9.22 -1.55
N PRO A 617 10.09 -8.77 -1.25
CA PRO A 617 11.26 -9.65 -1.16
C PRO A 617 11.06 -10.83 -0.20
N ASN A 618 11.54 -12.00 -0.60
CA ASN A 618 11.58 -13.21 0.23
C ASN A 618 12.66 -13.10 1.34
N GLN A 619 12.83 -14.15 2.15
CA GLN A 619 13.81 -14.12 3.27
C GLN A 619 15.29 -14.04 2.82
N ALA A 620 15.60 -14.32 1.56
CA ALA A 620 16.92 -14.11 0.97
C ALA A 620 17.08 -12.70 0.34
N GLY A 621 16.03 -11.88 0.35
CA GLY A 621 15.99 -10.56 -0.29
C GLY A 621 15.63 -10.59 -1.78
N GLU A 622 15.24 -11.74 -2.33
CA GLU A 622 14.90 -11.90 -3.73
C GLU A 622 13.44 -11.54 -3.99
N VAL A 623 13.17 -10.81 -5.07
CA VAL A 623 11.80 -10.52 -5.53
C VAL A 623 11.32 -11.63 -6.45
N GLU A 624 10.07 -12.06 -6.28
CA GLU A 624 9.44 -13.14 -7.06
C GLU A 624 8.08 -12.69 -7.63
N ARG A 625 7.73 -13.16 -8.84
CA ARG A 625 6.38 -13.05 -9.43
C ARG A 625 5.29 -13.37 -8.39
N ALA A 626 4.36 -12.44 -8.19
CA ALA A 626 3.18 -12.63 -7.35
C ALA A 626 2.36 -13.82 -7.86
N SER A 627 1.93 -14.71 -6.97
CA SER A 627 1.33 -16.01 -7.33
C SER A 627 0.17 -15.90 -8.33
N PHE A 628 -0.66 -14.88 -8.20
CA PHE A 628 -1.80 -14.56 -9.08
C PHE A 628 -1.41 -13.98 -10.45
N SER A 629 -0.22 -13.39 -10.62
CA SER A 629 0.10 -12.63 -11.84
C SER A 629 0.08 -13.52 -13.08
N ASN A 630 -0.66 -13.12 -14.10
CA ASN A 630 -0.53 -13.72 -15.43
C ASN A 630 0.89 -13.53 -15.98
N TYR A 631 1.29 -14.43 -16.88
CA TYR A 631 2.69 -14.69 -17.21
C TYR A 631 2.89 -15.11 -18.68
N GLY A 632 4.12 -15.44 -19.08
CA GLY A 632 4.47 -15.86 -20.44
C GLY A 632 5.00 -14.71 -21.32
N PRO A 633 5.26 -14.96 -22.61
CA PRO A 633 6.05 -14.06 -23.48
C PRO A 633 5.38 -12.72 -23.82
N LEU A 634 4.11 -12.53 -23.46
CA LEU A 634 3.41 -11.24 -23.57
C LEU A 634 3.52 -10.39 -22.30
N SER A 635 4.22 -10.87 -21.25
CA SER A 635 4.67 -10.01 -20.14
C SER A 635 5.88 -9.20 -20.61
N THR A 636 5.78 -7.87 -20.61
CA THR A 636 6.85 -6.99 -21.10
C THR A 636 7.86 -6.69 -20.00
N VAL A 637 7.36 -6.31 -18.82
CA VAL A 637 8.13 -6.02 -17.60
C VAL A 637 7.29 -6.43 -16.39
N SER A 638 7.91 -6.45 -15.22
CA SER A 638 7.21 -6.61 -13.95
C SER A 638 7.49 -5.44 -13.00
N ALA A 639 6.60 -5.28 -12.01
CA ALA A 639 6.74 -4.30 -10.95
C ALA A 639 6.04 -4.79 -9.67
N PRO A 640 6.37 -4.22 -8.50
CA PRO A 640 5.68 -4.48 -7.24
C PRO A 640 4.15 -4.45 -7.38
N GLY A 641 3.48 -5.55 -7.05
CA GLY A 641 2.02 -5.68 -7.18
C GLY A 641 1.34 -6.33 -5.98
N VAL A 642 2.04 -6.53 -4.87
CA VAL A 642 1.49 -7.12 -3.63
C VAL A 642 1.69 -6.13 -2.49
N GLN A 643 0.64 -5.90 -1.69
CA GLN A 643 0.70 -4.97 -0.56
C GLN A 643 1.29 -3.59 -0.92
N ILE A 644 0.75 -2.98 -1.98
CA ILE A 644 1.10 -1.62 -2.40
C ILE A 644 0.25 -0.64 -1.61
N TYR A 645 0.89 0.14 -0.74
CA TYR A 645 0.25 1.14 0.11
C TYR A 645 0.09 2.46 -0.64
N ASN A 646 -1.14 2.94 -0.82
CA ASN A 646 -1.42 4.25 -1.41
C ASN A 646 -2.84 4.76 -1.06
N ALA A 647 -3.21 5.93 -1.58
CA ALA A 647 -4.46 6.62 -1.26
C ALA A 647 -5.74 5.84 -1.62
N VAL A 648 -6.81 6.09 -0.85
CA VAL A 648 -8.17 5.61 -1.12
C VAL A 648 -9.21 6.70 -0.75
N PRO A 649 -10.42 6.68 -1.35
CA PRO A 649 -11.44 7.72 -1.18
C PRO A 649 -11.74 8.13 0.26
N GLY A 650 -12.02 9.43 0.45
CA GLY A 650 -12.34 10.01 1.75
C GLY A 650 -11.13 10.43 2.58
N GLY A 651 -9.96 10.62 1.94
CA GLY A 651 -8.71 10.99 2.62
C GLY A 651 -7.97 9.81 3.28
N GLY A 652 -8.30 8.58 2.90
CA GLY A 652 -7.75 7.36 3.50
C GLY A 652 -6.54 6.80 2.75
N TYR A 653 -5.91 5.78 3.32
CA TYR A 653 -4.80 5.04 2.70
C TYR A 653 -4.95 3.55 3.00
N ASP A 654 -4.63 2.70 2.03
CA ASP A 654 -4.87 1.26 2.12
C ASP A 654 -3.86 0.46 1.29
N TYR A 655 -3.73 -0.82 1.61
CA TYR A 655 -2.93 -1.77 0.86
C TYR A 655 -3.79 -2.45 -0.22
N MET A 656 -3.33 -2.41 -1.47
CA MET A 656 -3.96 -3.16 -2.57
C MET A 656 -2.96 -4.10 -3.23
N SER A 657 -3.47 -5.13 -3.91
CA SER A 657 -2.66 -6.15 -4.61
C SER A 657 -3.30 -6.51 -5.94
N GLY A 658 -2.48 -6.70 -6.96
CA GLY A 658 -2.86 -7.02 -8.34
C GLY A 658 -1.85 -6.48 -9.35
N THR A 659 -1.89 -6.99 -10.58
CA THR A 659 -1.21 -6.35 -11.73
C THR A 659 -1.70 -4.92 -11.95
N SER A 660 -2.91 -4.61 -11.49
CA SER A 660 -3.49 -3.27 -11.43
C SER A 660 -2.77 -2.30 -10.47
N MET A 661 -1.94 -2.79 -9.54
CA MET A 661 -1.08 -1.96 -8.68
C MET A 661 0.37 -1.90 -9.21
N ALA A 662 0.82 -2.93 -9.93
CA ALA A 662 2.10 -2.90 -10.64
C ALA A 662 2.08 -1.93 -11.84
N THR A 663 0.97 -1.90 -12.58
CA THR A 663 0.73 -1.04 -13.76
C THR A 663 0.98 0.46 -13.49
N PRO A 664 0.38 1.10 -12.45
CA PRO A 664 0.61 2.51 -12.15
C PRO A 664 2.06 2.83 -11.76
N ILE A 665 2.79 1.90 -11.15
CA ILE A 665 4.21 2.10 -10.82
C ILE A 665 5.03 2.22 -12.11
N VAL A 666 4.80 1.34 -13.09
CA VAL A 666 5.42 1.42 -14.42
C VAL A 666 4.97 2.68 -15.17
N ALA A 667 3.68 3.04 -15.10
CA ALA A 667 3.16 4.25 -15.76
C ALA A 667 3.77 5.55 -15.18
N GLY A 668 3.97 5.61 -13.86
CA GLY A 668 4.73 6.69 -13.21
C GLY A 668 6.20 6.71 -13.65
N GLY A 669 6.87 5.55 -13.69
CA GLY A 669 8.22 5.42 -14.22
C GLY A 669 8.37 5.91 -15.68
N VAL A 670 7.42 5.54 -16.54
CA VAL A 670 7.30 6.05 -17.91
C VAL A 670 7.09 7.58 -17.94
N ALA A 671 6.30 8.13 -17.01
CA ALA A 671 6.09 9.57 -16.90
C ALA A 671 7.37 10.32 -16.47
N LEU A 672 8.19 9.75 -15.58
CA LEU A 672 9.54 10.27 -15.28
C LEU A 672 10.42 10.26 -16.55
N MET A 673 10.42 9.17 -17.32
CA MET A 673 11.18 9.07 -18.57
C MET A 673 10.73 10.10 -19.60
N CYS A 674 9.41 10.28 -19.79
CA CYS A 674 8.84 11.29 -20.69
C CYS A 674 9.14 12.72 -20.24
N SER A 675 9.28 12.95 -18.92
CA SER A 675 9.65 14.26 -18.36
C SER A 675 11.12 14.60 -18.61
N LEU A 676 11.99 13.58 -18.63
CA LEU A 676 13.42 13.71 -18.93
C LEU A 676 13.70 13.78 -20.44
N ARG A 677 12.89 13.06 -21.24
CA ARG A 677 13.03 12.89 -22.69
C ARG A 677 11.66 12.85 -23.38
N PRO A 678 11.02 14.00 -23.62
CA PRO A 678 9.74 14.05 -24.33
C PRO A 678 9.85 13.58 -25.79
N ASP A 679 11.06 13.51 -26.35
CA ASP A 679 11.38 13.09 -27.72
C ASP A 679 11.43 11.58 -27.96
N LEU A 680 11.54 10.74 -26.92
CA LEU A 680 11.65 9.28 -27.11
C LEU A 680 10.32 8.62 -27.52
N SER A 681 10.36 7.78 -28.55
CA SER A 681 9.20 6.99 -28.99
C SER A 681 8.77 5.95 -27.95
N PRO A 682 7.49 5.51 -27.95
CA PRO A 682 7.01 4.47 -27.04
C PRO A 682 7.81 3.17 -27.11
N ASP A 683 8.22 2.74 -28.31
CA ASP A 683 9.06 1.55 -28.50
C ASP A 683 10.45 1.70 -27.87
N ARG A 684 11.05 2.90 -27.92
CA ARG A 684 12.33 3.18 -27.25
C ARG A 684 12.18 3.15 -25.72
N ILE A 685 11.11 3.76 -25.20
CA ILE A 685 10.81 3.77 -23.76
C ILE A 685 10.63 2.33 -23.25
N ARG A 686 9.86 1.48 -23.96
CA ARG A 686 9.74 0.06 -23.65
C ARG A 686 11.09 -0.66 -23.71
N ALA A 687 11.87 -0.46 -24.77
CA ALA A 687 13.16 -1.12 -24.96
C ALA A 687 14.16 -0.78 -23.84
N ILE A 688 14.17 0.46 -23.36
CA ILE A 688 14.96 0.86 -22.18
C ILE A 688 14.51 0.08 -20.95
N LEU A 689 13.21 0.11 -20.60
CA LEU A 689 12.68 -0.53 -19.40
C LEU A 689 12.97 -2.04 -19.35
N VAL A 690 12.84 -2.74 -20.48
CA VAL A 690 13.20 -4.15 -20.62
C VAL A 690 14.71 -4.37 -20.46
N LYS A 691 15.55 -3.52 -21.09
CA LYS A 691 17.02 -3.62 -21.06
C LYS A 691 17.61 -3.33 -19.67
N THR A 692 16.98 -2.45 -18.88
CA THR A 692 17.51 -2.00 -17.58
C THR A 692 16.88 -2.69 -16.37
N GLY A 693 15.81 -3.47 -16.57
CA GLY A 693 15.17 -4.24 -15.51
C GLY A 693 16.02 -5.40 -15.00
N ASN A 694 15.80 -5.81 -13.75
CA ASN A 694 16.42 -7.00 -13.17
C ASN A 694 15.63 -8.24 -13.61
N SER A 695 16.20 -9.04 -14.52
CA SER A 695 15.68 -10.36 -14.84
C SER A 695 15.72 -11.27 -13.62
N HIS A 696 14.56 -11.82 -13.25
CA HIS A 696 14.45 -12.85 -12.22
C HIS A 696 13.49 -13.94 -12.73
N LEU A 697 13.65 -15.17 -12.23
CA LEU A 697 12.64 -16.21 -12.45
C LEU A 697 11.53 -15.99 -11.42
N GLY A 698 10.28 -15.86 -11.85
CA GLY A 698 9.16 -15.94 -10.91
C GLY A 698 9.17 -17.32 -10.25
N GLY A 699 9.23 -17.39 -8.91
CA GLY A 699 9.62 -18.58 -8.13
C GLY A 699 8.84 -19.87 -8.39
N SER A 700 7.71 -19.80 -9.09
CA SER A 700 7.00 -20.96 -9.65
C SER A 700 7.55 -21.48 -10.99
N GLY A 701 8.75 -21.10 -11.40
CA GLY A 701 9.35 -21.45 -12.71
C GLY A 701 8.67 -20.80 -13.93
N LYS A 702 7.78 -19.82 -13.72
CA LYS A 702 6.97 -19.20 -14.79
C LYS A 702 7.60 -17.88 -15.24
N HIS A 703 7.84 -17.74 -16.54
CA HIS A 703 8.48 -16.56 -17.12
C HIS A 703 7.57 -15.31 -17.08
N ILE A 704 8.16 -14.18 -16.70
CA ILE A 704 7.61 -12.82 -16.79
C ILE A 704 8.72 -11.88 -17.30
N GLY A 705 8.35 -10.69 -17.76
CA GLY A 705 9.31 -9.63 -18.06
C GLY A 705 10.08 -9.18 -16.80
N PRO A 706 11.23 -8.50 -16.95
CA PRO A 706 12.11 -8.16 -15.84
C PRO A 706 11.52 -7.08 -14.93
N LEU A 707 11.92 -7.11 -13.65
CA LEU A 707 11.54 -6.11 -12.64
C LEU A 707 12.14 -4.75 -13.00
N ILE A 708 11.30 -3.73 -13.19
CA ILE A 708 11.77 -2.38 -13.55
C ILE A 708 12.74 -1.81 -12.50
N GLN A 709 13.70 -1.01 -12.98
CA GLN A 709 14.69 -0.31 -12.16
C GLN A 709 14.75 1.15 -12.63
N LEU A 710 14.09 2.06 -11.90
CA LEU A 710 13.82 3.41 -12.38
C LEU A 710 15.07 4.26 -12.53
N HIS A 711 16.02 4.18 -11.59
CA HIS A 711 17.31 4.87 -11.72
C HIS A 711 18.05 4.45 -12.99
N LYS A 712 18.25 3.15 -13.20
CA LYS A 712 18.91 2.59 -14.40
C LYS A 712 18.18 2.99 -15.68
N ALA A 713 16.83 2.98 -15.66
CA ALA A 713 16.01 3.38 -16.79
C ALA A 713 16.14 4.87 -17.11
N LEU A 714 16.21 5.76 -16.11
CA LEU A 714 16.43 7.19 -16.31
C LEU A 714 17.86 7.53 -16.74
N GLU A 715 18.87 6.83 -16.22
CA GLU A 715 20.26 6.95 -16.67
C GLU A 715 20.40 6.53 -18.14
N ALA A 716 19.85 5.38 -18.52
CA ALA A 716 19.80 4.94 -19.91
C ALA A 716 19.00 5.91 -20.80
N CYS A 717 17.86 6.42 -20.32
CA CYS A 717 17.05 7.44 -21.00
C CYS A 717 17.84 8.75 -21.23
N ARG A 718 18.69 9.17 -20.29
CA ARG A 718 19.59 10.33 -20.43
C ARG A 718 20.68 10.08 -21.48
N LEU A 719 21.15 8.83 -21.62
CA LEU A 719 22.26 8.43 -22.50
C LEU A 719 21.84 7.98 -23.90
N GLU A 720 20.59 7.57 -24.13
CA GLU A 720 20.09 7.28 -25.49
C GLU A 720 20.28 8.51 -26.40
N PRO A 721 20.83 8.35 -27.62
CA PRO A 721 21.00 9.48 -28.53
C PRO A 721 19.70 10.26 -28.76
N LYS A 722 19.79 11.59 -28.88
CA LYS A 722 18.71 12.38 -29.50
C LYS A 722 18.59 11.95 -30.96
N ASP A 723 17.36 11.74 -31.39
CA ASP A 723 17.07 10.67 -32.35
C ASP A 723 17.89 10.79 -33.65
N ALA A 724 18.64 9.73 -33.97
CA ALA A 724 19.56 9.69 -35.10
C ALA A 724 18.86 9.84 -36.46
N CYS A 725 17.53 9.76 -36.48
CA CYS A 725 16.69 10.15 -37.60
C CYS A 725 16.97 11.60 -38.06
N ALA A 726 17.18 12.56 -37.15
CA ALA A 726 17.51 13.93 -37.51
C ALA A 726 18.91 14.04 -38.17
N ALA A 727 19.92 13.38 -37.58
CA ALA A 727 21.28 13.35 -38.13
C ALA A 727 21.34 12.62 -39.48
N THR A 728 20.58 11.54 -39.64
CA THR A 728 20.43 10.76 -40.88
C THR A 728 19.70 11.57 -41.95
N LEU A 729 18.61 12.26 -41.59
CA LEU A 729 17.88 13.14 -42.49
C LEU A 729 18.76 14.30 -42.99
N ASP A 730 19.57 14.90 -42.12
CA ASP A 730 20.53 15.94 -42.52
C ASP A 730 21.71 15.36 -43.30
N SER A 731 22.10 14.10 -43.07
CA SER A 731 23.04 13.38 -43.92
C SER A 731 22.47 13.21 -45.34
N LEU A 732 21.24 12.69 -45.46
CA LEU A 732 20.54 12.53 -46.73
C LEU A 732 20.31 13.85 -47.45
N LYS A 733 19.95 14.94 -46.74
CA LYS A 733 19.87 16.29 -47.32
C LYS A 733 21.22 16.75 -47.89
N ARG A 734 22.34 16.50 -47.19
CA ARG A 734 23.70 16.82 -47.66
C ARG A 734 24.08 15.97 -48.88
N GLU A 735 23.78 14.68 -48.88
CA GLU A 735 24.03 13.78 -50.02
C GLU A 735 23.22 14.21 -51.26
N ILE A 736 21.92 14.50 -51.09
CA ILE A 736 21.06 15.02 -52.16
C ILE A 736 21.55 16.40 -52.67
N ALA A 737 21.99 17.29 -51.78
CA ALA A 737 22.53 18.60 -52.18
C ALA A 737 23.89 18.51 -52.89
N LYS A 738 24.69 17.47 -52.60
CA LYS A 738 25.95 17.14 -53.27
C LYS A 738 25.71 16.54 -54.65
N LEU A 739 24.76 15.59 -54.78
CA LEU A 739 24.35 15.02 -56.07
C LEU A 739 23.76 16.09 -57.00
N LYS A 740 22.93 17.01 -56.47
CA LYS A 740 22.39 18.17 -57.22
C LYS A 740 23.44 19.22 -57.64
N ARG A 741 24.72 19.03 -57.32
CA ARG A 741 25.84 19.90 -57.72
C ARG A 741 26.85 19.21 -58.64
N GLN A 742 26.58 17.97 -59.05
CA GLN A 742 27.32 17.32 -60.12
C GLN A 742 26.69 17.72 -61.47
N PRO A 743 27.50 18.06 -62.49
CA PRO A 743 27.02 18.55 -63.79
C PRO A 743 26.51 17.42 -64.70
#